data_AF-A0A7Z1R0Y8-F1
#
_entry.id   AF-A0A7Z1R0Y8-F1
#
_cell.length_a   1.000
_cell.length_b   1.000
_cell.length_c   1.000
_cell.angle_alpha   90.00
_cell.angle_beta   90.00
_cell.angle_gamma   90.00
#
_symmetry.space_group_name_H-M   'P 1'
#
loop_
_entity.id
_entity.type
_entity.pdbx_description
1 polymer ?
#
loop_
_entity_poly.entity_id
_entity_poly.type
_entity_poly.pdbx_seq_one_letter_code
_entity_poly.pdbx_strand_id
1 'polypeptide(L)'
;MAGTVDKYEQREALQQLQRYLSDTIAPMIFADSMDTLLATSPQYIIAQIVSWVASLSGVDAKLATADYLFHAAKKIHLLGELELLPRDQIAAFLRSLRPNLLAACPEQDRGSLANDLNNLELSQGAEAPSTIGHIHRAGGAEVSRGPAVRADRPVETGGAAGGSAADGESVARGFLKGLRRVNMLLERMSGRADGGPGTAAVAGGSGFPEERTLVARIVTEAADRATSSDELHGSLDELRSQGLQIDAGQLLRLLAHNLPNWAPPPAADQGTPAPQGAARAMGQLVTMSRSPGEKAQRFQELVNSAVEEFNGGSLGRAATMIDLAERLAESQAVDGATVASTHSRAHDALDQSRLREYLEDEDKHHLLRRVMSFFPRFAPGELFAELETESNRDRRRFLLMLLNAQAEATRTAALEALHEVVAGDASYPWFFERNLVYLLRTTRRSPDAPADPEVDVLIPMSELEGPLPLVREALATLGQIQHERAITALVARVSELEDALLGKRQLPHNEDELRALLDSVVGMLARSPAKEAKRCVVQHGLKRQPQLGNTLGRLSKLSGQDLSDDRAAVDRLIRGLREELPTKVLGLTVVSGRKARSVERIIQALSGTDSPAVREALGEVVESYSGQEFATLAARVLSQLGTGAHSDEAPSAALTGDLDLFGLPGLLQSLSDSQLTGMLTVLDGDGRTAAAVAFDTGFMTSAEAGELRGEVAIYQLLEKPVRGRFVFVKQESACGADAPAAAGKPVAPMLFEGIRRYDEFMRAAALAPDGARFRSTGKRPTNVADEPNTDLVKNIWKRALEGATPEVIERELPVDSYRVRRLFEHWLGEGSLEMQDQSGVA
;
A
#
# COMPACT_ATOMS: atom_id res chain seq x y z
N MET A 1 28.91 29.20 15.05
CA MET A 1 28.49 28.89 16.42
C MET A 1 28.02 27.45 16.43
N ALA A 2 28.74 26.54 17.09
CA ALA A 2 28.35 25.14 17.17
C ALA A 2 27.25 25.00 18.24
N GLY A 3 26.00 24.93 17.78
CA GLY A 3 24.88 24.59 18.66
C GLY A 3 25.08 23.17 19.17
N THR A 4 25.06 22.99 20.49
CA THR A 4 24.93 21.68 21.12
C THR A 4 23.65 21.03 20.58
N VAL A 5 23.80 20.00 19.75
CA VAL A 5 22.69 19.15 19.28
C VAL A 5 21.95 18.63 20.50
N ASP A 6 20.62 18.71 20.50
CA ASP A 6 19.80 18.17 21.58
C ASP A 6 20.08 16.65 21.69
N LYS A 7 20.32 16.17 22.91
CA LYS A 7 20.58 14.74 23.17
C LYS A 7 19.40 13.86 22.74
N TYR A 8 18.18 14.40 22.75
CA TYR A 8 16.99 13.71 22.26
C TYR A 8 17.03 13.56 20.73
N GLU A 9 17.23 14.67 20.01
CA GLU A 9 17.35 14.68 18.54
C GLU A 9 18.51 13.79 18.06
N GLN A 10 19.66 13.84 18.76
CA GLN A 10 20.80 12.98 18.47
C GLN A 10 20.44 11.49 18.60
N ARG A 11 19.72 11.10 19.66
CA ARG A 11 19.32 9.70 19.88
C ARG A 11 18.31 9.23 18.85
N GLU A 12 17.34 10.08 18.50
CA GLU A 12 16.35 9.78 17.48
C GLU A 12 17.00 9.61 16.10
N ALA A 13 17.90 10.52 15.71
CA ALA A 13 18.61 10.44 14.44
C ALA A 13 19.46 9.16 14.31
N LEU A 14 20.08 8.70 15.41
CA LEU A 14 20.79 7.42 15.46
C LEU A 14 19.84 6.21 15.31
N GLN A 15 18.64 6.26 15.88
CA GLN A 15 17.64 5.19 15.69
C GLN A 15 17.12 5.16 14.25
N GLN A 16 16.87 6.33 13.65
CA GLN A 16 16.49 6.46 12.24
C GLN A 16 17.57 5.91 11.31
N LEU A 17 18.86 6.12 11.62
CA LEU A 17 19.97 5.52 10.87
C LEU A 17 19.86 3.98 10.83
N GLN A 18 19.53 3.33 11.94
CA GLN A 18 19.37 1.87 11.96
C GLN A 18 18.17 1.40 11.12
N ARG A 19 17.03 2.10 11.21
CA ARG A 19 15.85 1.82 10.37
C ARG A 19 16.16 2.00 8.89
N TYR A 20 16.92 3.03 8.55
CA TYR A 20 17.35 3.31 7.18
C TYR A 20 18.28 2.22 6.65
N LEU A 21 19.29 1.83 7.44
CA LEU A 21 20.21 0.74 7.08
C LEU A 21 19.48 -0.59 6.91
N SER A 22 18.35 -0.79 7.62
CA SER A 22 17.51 -1.99 7.55
C SER A 22 16.42 -1.96 6.48
N ASP A 23 16.41 -0.96 5.58
CA ASP A 23 15.36 -0.75 4.56
C ASP A 23 13.94 -0.53 5.12
N THR A 24 13.81 -0.21 6.42
CA THR A 24 12.52 0.04 7.07
C THR A 24 11.98 1.44 6.78
N ILE A 25 12.84 2.37 6.36
CA ILE A 25 12.46 3.73 5.96
C ILE A 25 13.18 4.12 4.67
N ALA A 26 12.51 4.90 3.81
CA ALA A 26 13.06 5.35 2.54
C ALA A 26 14.16 6.43 2.72
N PRO A 27 15.08 6.61 1.76
CA PRO A 27 16.13 7.64 1.81
C PRO A 27 15.60 9.06 2.07
N MET A 28 14.44 9.41 1.49
CA MET A 28 13.80 10.72 1.69
C MET A 28 13.37 10.95 3.14
N ILE A 29 12.94 9.89 3.85
CA ILE A 29 12.52 9.98 5.25
C ILE A 29 13.74 10.14 6.16
N PHE A 30 14.85 9.50 5.81
CA PHE A 30 16.09 9.57 6.58
C PHE A 30 16.87 10.87 6.37
N ALA A 31 16.74 11.52 5.20
CA ALA A 31 17.49 12.73 4.85
C ALA A 31 17.38 13.84 5.91
N ASP A 32 16.20 14.06 6.50
CA ASP A 32 15.98 15.06 7.56
C ASP A 32 16.75 14.74 8.86
N SER A 33 16.93 13.46 9.17
CA SER A 33 17.72 13.04 10.34
C SER A 33 19.23 13.18 10.10
N MET A 34 19.64 13.23 8.83
CA MET A 34 21.04 13.28 8.46
C MET A 34 21.70 14.61 8.81
N ASP A 35 20.99 15.74 8.78
CA ASP A 35 21.54 17.04 9.23
C ASP A 35 21.99 17.00 10.69
N THR A 36 21.22 16.30 11.54
CA THR A 36 21.56 16.06 12.96
C THR A 36 22.77 15.14 13.09
N LEU A 37 22.88 14.12 12.23
CA LEU A 37 24.02 13.20 12.21
C LEU A 37 25.30 13.86 11.68
N LEU A 38 25.20 14.79 10.74
CA LEU A 38 26.32 15.58 10.23
C LEU A 38 26.95 16.47 11.32
N ALA A 39 26.14 16.93 12.28
CA ALA A 39 26.59 17.66 13.47
C ALA A 39 27.01 16.74 14.64
N THR A 40 26.77 15.42 14.53
CA THR A 40 27.06 14.43 15.57
C THR A 40 28.48 13.88 15.42
N SER A 41 29.16 13.62 16.56
CA SER A 41 30.49 13.00 16.54
C SER A 41 30.46 11.62 15.85
N PRO A 42 31.39 11.33 14.91
CA PRO A 42 31.47 10.06 14.18
C PRO A 42 31.46 8.81 15.08
N GLN A 43 31.93 8.90 16.32
CA GLN A 43 32.00 7.77 17.25
C GLN A 43 30.61 7.21 17.60
N TYR A 44 29.60 8.07 17.79
CA TYR A 44 28.24 7.62 18.11
C TYR A 44 27.56 6.95 16.92
N ILE A 45 27.84 7.46 15.72
CA ILE A 45 27.30 6.96 14.45
C ILE A 45 27.88 5.57 14.17
N ILE A 46 29.18 5.39 14.41
CA ILE A 46 29.87 4.11 14.25
C ILE A 46 29.38 3.09 15.27
N ALA A 47 29.19 3.48 16.54
CA ALA A 47 28.62 2.60 17.55
C ALA A 47 27.24 2.07 17.12
N GLN A 48 26.42 2.93 16.50
CA GLN A 48 25.11 2.56 15.99
C GLN A 48 25.20 1.61 14.77
N ILE A 49 26.09 1.89 13.81
CA ILE A 49 26.33 1.03 12.65
C ILE A 49 26.82 -0.35 13.12
N VAL A 50 27.77 -0.41 14.05
CA VAL A 50 28.28 -1.67 14.61
C VAL A 50 27.20 -2.43 15.35
N SER A 51 26.37 -1.75 16.14
CA SER A 51 25.21 -2.37 16.81
C SER A 51 24.22 -2.96 15.80
N TRP A 52 24.00 -2.28 14.67
CA TRP A 52 23.16 -2.80 13.58
C TRP A 52 23.78 -4.03 12.93
N VAL A 53 25.07 -4.01 12.57
CA VAL A 53 25.77 -5.18 12.01
C VAL A 53 25.73 -6.38 12.98
N ALA A 54 25.92 -6.13 14.27
CA ALA A 54 25.81 -7.17 15.30
C ALA A 54 24.40 -7.77 15.38
N SER A 55 23.34 -6.98 15.19
CA SER A 55 21.95 -7.47 15.17
C SER A 55 21.63 -8.39 13.98
N LEU A 56 22.41 -8.28 12.89
CA LEU A 56 22.27 -9.12 11.70
C LEU A 56 23.09 -10.41 11.75
N SER A 57 24.01 -10.52 12.72
CA SER A 57 24.99 -11.62 12.82
C SER A 57 24.47 -12.85 13.59
N GLY A 58 23.15 -13.09 13.58
CA GLY A 58 22.52 -14.32 14.10
C GLY A 58 22.84 -15.56 13.26
N VAL A 59 22.47 -16.75 13.75
CA VAL A 59 22.90 -18.12 13.36
C VAL A 59 22.84 -18.51 11.86
N ASP A 60 22.43 -17.60 10.95
CA ASP A 60 22.38 -17.78 9.48
C ASP A 60 23.01 -16.61 8.67
N ALA A 61 24.08 -15.97 9.16
CA ALA A 61 24.74 -14.87 8.44
C ALA A 61 25.48 -15.36 7.17
N LYS A 62 24.98 -14.96 5.99
CA LYS A 62 25.53 -15.33 4.67
C LYS A 62 26.66 -14.44 4.12
N LEU A 63 26.94 -13.29 4.77
CA LEU A 63 27.95 -12.29 4.33
C LEU A 63 29.01 -12.00 5.40
N ALA A 64 30.16 -11.45 5.00
CA ALA A 64 31.21 -11.00 5.90
C ALA A 64 30.87 -9.63 6.53
N THR A 65 31.45 -9.33 7.70
CA THR A 65 31.25 -8.03 8.39
C THR A 65 31.62 -6.83 7.51
N ALA A 66 32.63 -6.98 6.66
CA ALA A 66 33.03 -5.96 5.68
C ALA A 66 31.91 -5.62 4.68
N ASP A 67 31.12 -6.59 4.25
CA ASP A 67 30.01 -6.38 3.30
C ASP A 67 28.91 -5.51 3.92
N TYR A 68 28.58 -5.74 5.20
CA TYR A 68 27.59 -4.94 5.91
C TYR A 68 28.09 -3.52 6.20
N LEU A 69 29.37 -3.35 6.54
CA LEU A 69 29.98 -2.04 6.74
C LEU A 69 30.04 -1.26 5.43
N PHE A 70 30.38 -1.92 4.32
CA PHE A 70 30.34 -1.31 2.99
C PHE A 70 28.92 -0.94 2.57
N HIS A 71 27.93 -1.81 2.83
CA HIS A 71 26.52 -1.52 2.57
C HIS A 71 26.06 -0.25 3.31
N ALA A 72 26.44 -0.09 4.58
CA ALA A 72 26.12 1.12 5.34
C ALA A 72 26.73 2.38 4.72
N ALA A 73 27.99 2.31 4.28
CA ALA A 73 28.65 3.42 3.59
C ALA A 73 27.99 3.73 2.23
N LYS A 74 27.63 2.72 1.44
CA LYS A 74 26.94 2.86 0.14
C LYS A 74 25.56 3.52 0.32
N LYS A 75 24.80 3.14 1.35
CA LYS A 75 23.52 3.77 1.66
C LYS A 75 23.65 5.24 2.03
N ILE A 76 24.61 5.60 2.88
CA ILE A 76 24.85 7.00 3.21
C ILE A 76 25.28 7.79 1.96
N HIS A 77 26.08 7.18 1.09
CA HIS A 77 26.48 7.77 -0.19
C HIS A 77 25.28 8.03 -1.12
N LEU A 78 24.31 7.11 -1.16
CA LEU A 78 23.09 7.20 -1.97
C LEU A 78 22.30 8.49 -1.72
N LEU A 79 22.34 9.06 -0.51
CA LEU A 79 21.68 10.34 -0.20
C LEU A 79 22.22 11.51 -1.04
N GLY A 80 23.52 11.48 -1.35
CA GLY A 80 24.14 12.44 -2.26
C GLY A 80 23.82 12.14 -3.73
N GLU A 81 23.74 10.86 -4.11
CA GLU A 81 23.37 10.46 -5.47
C GLU A 81 21.94 10.89 -5.81
N LEU A 82 21.00 10.68 -4.89
CA LEU A 82 19.58 11.05 -4.98
C LEU A 82 19.32 12.56 -4.80
N GLU A 83 20.38 13.37 -4.67
CA GLU A 83 20.30 14.82 -4.50
C GLU A 83 19.49 15.26 -3.26
N LEU A 84 19.35 14.39 -2.26
CA LEU A 84 18.66 14.69 -1.00
C LEU A 84 19.52 15.59 -0.11
N LEU A 85 20.85 15.44 -0.21
CA LEU A 85 21.85 16.26 0.48
C LEU A 85 23.00 16.63 -0.47
N PRO A 86 23.71 17.75 -0.23
CA PRO A 86 24.86 18.14 -1.04
C PRO A 86 25.92 17.04 -1.08
N ARG A 87 26.30 16.60 -2.30
CA ARG A 87 27.28 15.52 -2.52
C ARG A 87 28.60 15.75 -1.81
N ASP A 88 29.09 16.99 -1.83
CA ASP A 88 30.35 17.35 -1.17
C ASP A 88 30.29 17.17 0.36
N GLN A 89 29.12 17.41 0.96
CA GLN A 89 28.88 17.24 2.39
C GLN A 89 28.83 15.76 2.78
N ILE A 90 28.14 14.92 2.00
CA ILE A 90 28.11 13.46 2.19
C ILE A 90 29.50 12.85 1.98
N ALA A 91 30.24 13.28 0.95
CA ALA A 91 31.60 12.81 0.70
C ALA A 91 32.57 13.22 1.83
N ALA A 92 32.45 14.43 2.37
CA ALA A 92 33.23 14.86 3.53
C ALA A 92 32.89 14.05 4.78
N PHE A 93 31.60 13.74 4.97
CA PHE A 93 31.13 12.94 6.09
C PHE A 93 31.61 11.49 6.02
N LEU A 94 31.52 10.83 4.85
CA LEU A 94 32.04 9.47 4.65
C LEU A 94 33.55 9.39 4.86
N ARG A 95 34.30 10.40 4.40
CA ARG A 95 35.74 10.53 4.70
C ARG A 95 36.02 10.61 6.20
N SER A 96 35.15 11.27 6.97
CA SER A 96 35.27 11.35 8.44
C SER A 96 34.93 10.02 9.16
N LEU A 97 34.02 9.22 8.59
CA LEU A 97 33.63 7.91 9.16
C LEU A 97 34.63 6.79 8.82
N ARG A 98 35.31 6.90 7.68
CA ARG A 98 36.20 5.87 7.12
C ARG A 98 37.23 5.28 8.10
N PRO A 99 37.99 6.07 8.88
CA PRO A 99 38.96 5.49 9.83
C PRO A 99 38.29 4.59 10.89
N ASN A 100 37.08 4.97 11.31
CA ASN A 100 36.32 4.26 12.32
C ASN A 100 35.62 3.01 11.76
N LEU A 101 35.15 3.04 10.50
CA LEU A 101 34.62 1.86 9.80
C LEU A 101 35.70 0.79 9.61
N LEU A 102 36.92 1.19 9.24
CA LEU A 102 38.06 0.27 9.10
C LEU A 102 38.49 -0.32 10.46
N ALA A 103 38.43 0.48 11.53
CA ALA A 103 38.72 0.00 12.89
C ALA A 103 37.68 -1.03 13.38
N ALA A 104 36.41 -0.85 13.00
CA ALA A 104 35.31 -1.77 13.33
C ALA A 104 35.31 -3.07 12.51
N CYS A 105 36.05 -3.11 11.41
CA CYS A 105 36.18 -4.28 10.54
C CYS A 105 37.28 -5.25 11.07
N PRO A 106 37.04 -6.58 11.06
CA PRO A 106 38.05 -7.59 11.40
C PRO A 106 39.31 -7.44 10.55
N GLU A 107 40.49 -7.71 11.14
CA GLU A 107 41.79 -7.41 10.49
C GLU A 107 41.95 -8.04 9.10
N GLN A 108 41.32 -9.20 8.90
CA GLN A 108 41.39 -10.02 7.70
C GLN A 108 40.69 -9.36 6.49
N ASP A 109 39.66 -8.55 6.74
CA ASP A 109 38.79 -7.98 5.69
C ASP A 109 39.00 -6.47 5.48
N ARG A 110 39.81 -5.81 6.34
CA ARG A 110 40.09 -4.36 6.26
C ARG A 110 40.62 -3.92 4.90
N GLY A 111 41.43 -4.77 4.25
CA GLY A 111 41.99 -4.49 2.93
C GLY A 111 40.92 -4.43 1.83
N SER A 112 39.93 -5.33 1.87
CA SER A 112 38.82 -5.33 0.92
C SER A 112 37.93 -4.10 1.12
N LEU A 113 37.50 -3.86 2.36
CA LEU A 113 36.67 -2.70 2.69
C LEU A 113 37.35 -1.37 2.34
N ALA A 114 38.67 -1.25 2.52
CA ALA A 114 39.41 -0.05 2.14
C ALA A 114 39.39 0.20 0.63
N ASN A 115 39.46 -0.85 -0.19
CA ASN A 115 39.35 -0.77 -1.64
C ASN A 115 37.92 -0.42 -2.08
N ASP A 116 36.92 -1.02 -1.47
CA ASP A 116 35.52 -0.75 -1.80
C ASP A 116 35.11 0.69 -1.46
N LEU A 117 35.57 1.22 -0.31
CA LEU A 117 35.37 2.63 0.05
C LEU A 117 36.10 3.61 -0.89
N ASN A 118 37.26 3.24 -1.42
CA ASN A 118 37.95 4.04 -2.46
C ASN A 118 37.13 4.08 -3.75
N ASN A 119 36.56 2.95 -4.17
CA ASN A 119 35.74 2.87 -5.37
C ASN A 119 34.42 3.66 -5.21
N LEU A 120 33.86 3.69 -4.00
CA LEU A 120 32.68 4.49 -3.67
C LEU A 120 32.92 5.99 -3.83
N GLU A 121 34.08 6.50 -3.43
CA GLU A 121 34.47 7.90 -3.61
C GLU A 121 34.67 8.28 -5.10
N LEU A 122 34.94 7.29 -5.96
CA LEU A 122 35.17 7.45 -7.40
C LEU A 122 33.91 7.24 -8.26
N SER A 123 32.84 6.68 -7.69
CA SER A 123 31.60 6.36 -8.40
C SER A 123 30.80 7.62 -8.75
N GLN A 124 30.42 7.77 -10.02
CA GLN A 124 29.49 8.78 -10.52
C GLN A 124 28.47 8.08 -11.43
N GLY A 125 27.44 7.44 -10.87
CA GLY A 125 26.34 6.89 -11.69
C GLY A 125 25.66 5.67 -11.08
N ALA A 126 24.33 5.66 -11.21
CA ALA A 126 23.39 4.77 -10.54
C ALA A 126 23.54 3.27 -10.88
N GLU A 127 23.55 2.45 -9.83
CA GLU A 127 22.89 1.14 -9.80
C GLU A 127 21.80 1.19 -8.72
N ALA A 128 20.59 0.72 -9.03
CA ALA A 128 19.46 0.70 -8.09
C ALA A 128 19.81 -0.05 -6.79
N PRO A 129 19.29 0.38 -5.62
CA PRO A 129 19.57 -0.27 -4.36
C PRO A 129 18.96 -1.68 -4.34
N SER A 130 19.78 -2.65 -3.96
CA SER A 130 19.35 -4.02 -3.74
C SER A 130 18.88 -4.18 -2.29
N THR A 131 17.66 -4.74 -2.11
CA THR A 131 17.08 -5.09 -0.80
C THR A 131 18.02 -6.05 -0.06
N ILE A 132 17.98 -6.11 1.28
CA ILE A 132 18.81 -7.00 2.13
C ILE A 132 18.86 -8.50 1.70
N GLY A 133 18.01 -8.96 0.78
CA GLY A 133 18.10 -10.29 0.12
C GLY A 133 19.01 -10.38 -1.13
N HIS A 134 19.48 -9.27 -1.68
CA HIS A 134 20.41 -9.20 -2.80
C HIS A 134 21.56 -8.27 -2.41
N ILE A 135 22.73 -8.81 -2.08
CA ILE A 135 23.94 -8.01 -1.87
C ILE A 135 24.79 -8.17 -3.13
N HIS A 136 25.20 -7.04 -3.71
CA HIS A 136 26.02 -6.98 -4.92
C HIS A 136 27.26 -7.86 -4.75
N ARG A 137 27.31 -8.96 -5.52
CA ARG A 137 28.54 -9.68 -5.85
C ARG A 137 28.97 -9.25 -7.26
N ALA A 138 30.24 -8.99 -7.46
CA ALA A 138 30.78 -8.69 -8.78
C ALA A 138 30.65 -9.92 -9.71
N GLY A 139 29.73 -9.84 -10.68
CA GLY A 139 29.73 -10.55 -11.99
C GLY A 139 29.31 -12.03 -12.06
N GLY A 140 28.37 -12.35 -12.98
CA GLY A 140 28.14 -13.71 -13.52
C GLY A 140 26.73 -13.95 -14.07
N ALA A 141 26.63 -14.23 -15.39
CA ALA A 141 25.39 -14.45 -16.15
C ALA A 141 25.07 -15.94 -16.39
N GLU A 142 23.78 -16.31 -16.52
CA GLU A 142 23.21 -17.45 -17.27
C GLU A 142 21.66 -17.39 -17.10
N VAL A 143 20.78 -17.16 -18.08
CA VAL A 143 20.44 -17.81 -19.37
C VAL A 143 19.65 -19.12 -19.25
N SER A 144 18.34 -19.03 -19.58
CA SER A 144 17.56 -19.91 -20.49
C SER A 144 16.34 -20.71 -19.98
N ARG A 145 15.23 -20.47 -20.71
CA ARG A 145 14.32 -21.41 -21.41
C ARG A 145 13.07 -21.97 -20.69
N GLY A 146 11.90 -21.49 -21.15
CA GLY A 146 10.64 -22.26 -21.20
C GLY A 146 10.62 -23.30 -22.32
N PRO A 147 9.59 -24.18 -22.41
CA PRO A 147 8.49 -24.03 -23.39
C PRO A 147 7.11 -24.56 -22.86
N ALA A 148 5.93 -24.01 -23.20
CA ALA A 148 5.13 -24.02 -24.45
C ALA A 148 4.16 -25.23 -24.65
N VAL A 149 2.84 -24.91 -24.56
CA VAL A 149 1.72 -25.20 -25.50
C VAL A 149 1.20 -26.65 -25.73
N ARG A 150 -0.12 -26.87 -25.56
CA ARG A 150 -1.07 -27.29 -26.63
C ARG A 150 -2.56 -27.35 -26.24
N ALA A 151 -3.39 -26.90 -27.18
CA ALA A 151 -4.87 -26.86 -27.28
C ALA A 151 -5.47 -28.27 -27.64
N ASP A 152 -6.77 -28.57 -27.79
CA ASP A 152 -7.96 -27.78 -28.15
C ASP A 152 -9.27 -28.65 -28.04
N ARG A 153 -10.45 -28.00 -27.82
CA ARG A 153 -11.82 -28.27 -28.41
C ARG A 153 -12.73 -29.51 -28.04
N PRO A 154 -14.07 -29.52 -28.33
CA PRO A 154 -15.17 -28.59 -27.95
C PRO A 154 -16.60 -29.24 -27.70
N VAL A 155 -17.63 -28.37 -27.52
CA VAL A 155 -19.13 -28.53 -27.64
C VAL A 155 -19.83 -29.41 -26.58
N GLU A 156 -21.02 -29.14 -26.01
CA GLU A 156 -22.27 -28.68 -26.62
C GLU A 156 -23.34 -28.23 -25.59
N THR A 157 -24.27 -27.42 -26.10
CA THR A 157 -25.38 -26.68 -25.48
C THR A 157 -26.53 -27.53 -24.94
N GLY A 158 -27.24 -27.03 -23.93
CA GLY A 158 -28.59 -27.48 -23.61
C GLY A 158 -29.25 -26.67 -22.49
N GLY A 159 -30.13 -25.72 -22.85
CA GLY A 159 -31.01 -25.04 -21.91
C GLY A 159 -32.35 -25.76 -21.77
N ALA A 160 -33.04 -25.57 -20.65
CA ALA A 160 -34.48 -25.38 -20.56
C ALA A 160 -34.92 -25.10 -19.11
N ALA A 161 -35.95 -24.28 -19.02
CA ALA A 161 -36.56 -23.70 -17.83
C ALA A 161 -37.52 -24.63 -17.07
N GLY A 162 -37.85 -24.22 -15.83
CA GLY A 162 -39.23 -24.29 -15.33
C GLY A 162 -39.44 -24.90 -13.94
N GLY A 163 -40.13 -24.16 -13.07
CA GLY A 163 -41.23 -24.75 -12.28
C GLY A 163 -41.13 -24.68 -10.76
N SER A 164 -41.55 -23.53 -10.22
CA SER A 164 -41.98 -23.31 -8.84
C SER A 164 -43.15 -24.23 -8.43
N ALA A 165 -42.95 -25.05 -7.37
CA ALA A 165 -44.01 -25.73 -6.60
C ALA A 165 -43.50 -26.39 -5.28
N ALA A 166 -42.49 -25.83 -4.58
CA ALA A 166 -41.81 -26.54 -3.47
C ALA A 166 -41.74 -25.80 -2.10
N ASP A 167 -42.32 -24.60 -1.96
CA ASP A 167 -41.99 -23.74 -0.80
C ASP A 167 -42.68 -24.11 0.53
N GLY A 168 -43.87 -24.73 0.53
CA GLY A 168 -44.60 -25.03 1.77
C GLY A 168 -44.03 -26.19 2.59
N GLU A 169 -43.41 -27.18 1.94
CA GLU A 169 -42.88 -28.39 2.57
C GLU A 169 -41.38 -28.27 2.93
N SER A 170 -40.72 -27.24 2.38
CA SER A 170 -39.32 -26.87 2.61
C SER A 170 -39.11 -26.25 3.99
N VAL A 171 -40.04 -25.41 4.45
CA VAL A 171 -39.92 -24.66 5.72
C VAL A 171 -39.97 -25.59 6.94
N ALA A 172 -40.91 -26.55 6.98
CA ALA A 172 -41.03 -27.51 8.08
C ALA A 172 -39.86 -28.53 8.13
N ARG A 173 -39.36 -28.96 6.97
CA ARG A 173 -38.14 -29.79 6.87
C ARG A 173 -36.88 -29.00 7.24
N GLY A 174 -36.80 -27.72 6.87
CA GLY A 174 -35.74 -26.81 7.27
C GLY A 174 -35.67 -26.60 8.78
N PHE A 175 -36.83 -26.43 9.42
CA PHE A 175 -36.96 -26.27 10.88
C PHE A 175 -36.45 -27.50 11.67
N LEU A 176 -36.87 -28.71 11.28
CA LEU A 176 -36.43 -29.96 11.92
C LEU A 176 -34.95 -30.30 11.65
N LYS A 177 -34.46 -30.02 10.44
CA LYS A 177 -33.04 -30.17 10.08
C LYS A 177 -32.17 -29.19 10.86
N GLY A 178 -32.70 -28.00 11.14
CA GLY A 178 -32.10 -27.02 12.02
C GLY A 178 -31.87 -27.58 13.43
N LEU A 179 -32.93 -27.88 14.18
CA LEU A 179 -32.83 -28.36 15.58
C LEU A 179 -31.83 -29.52 15.73
N ARG A 180 -31.82 -30.46 14.78
CA ARG A 180 -30.86 -31.57 14.78
C ARG A 180 -29.40 -31.13 14.66
N ARG A 181 -29.08 -30.08 13.91
CA ARG A 181 -27.70 -29.56 13.76
C ARG A 181 -27.15 -28.93 15.04
N VAL A 182 -27.98 -28.16 15.74
CA VAL A 182 -27.57 -27.59 17.03
C VAL A 182 -27.32 -28.72 18.02
N ASN A 183 -28.23 -29.71 18.09
CA ASN A 183 -28.03 -30.90 18.92
C ASN A 183 -26.75 -31.67 18.54
N MET A 184 -26.43 -31.86 17.26
CA MET A 184 -25.17 -32.51 16.85
C MET A 184 -23.92 -31.74 17.29
N LEU A 185 -23.93 -30.41 17.23
CA LEU A 185 -22.81 -29.59 17.70
C LEU A 185 -22.69 -29.62 19.24
N LEU A 186 -23.82 -29.62 19.96
CA LEU A 186 -23.87 -29.78 21.42
C LEU A 186 -23.42 -31.18 21.86
N GLU A 187 -23.86 -32.24 21.18
CA GLU A 187 -23.43 -33.62 21.43
C GLU A 187 -21.91 -33.75 21.27
N ARG A 188 -21.34 -33.14 20.22
CA ARG A 188 -19.88 -33.10 20.00
C ARG A 188 -19.13 -32.37 21.12
N MET A 189 -19.71 -31.31 21.67
CA MET A 189 -19.14 -30.66 22.86
C MET A 189 -19.18 -31.59 24.07
N SER A 190 -20.32 -32.24 24.32
CA SER A 190 -20.49 -33.14 25.46
C SER A 190 -19.62 -34.40 25.39
N GLY A 191 -19.45 -35.00 24.20
CA GLY A 191 -18.61 -36.18 23.99
C GLY A 191 -17.10 -35.93 24.13
N ARG A 192 -16.66 -34.67 24.10
CA ARG A 192 -15.28 -34.27 24.44
C ARG A 192 -15.07 -34.04 25.93
N ALA A 193 -16.13 -33.74 26.69
CA ALA A 193 -16.06 -33.53 28.14
C ALA A 193 -15.92 -34.84 28.93
N ASP A 194 -16.27 -35.99 28.34
CA ASP A 194 -16.18 -37.32 28.98
C ASP A 194 -14.75 -37.92 29.04
N GLY A 195 -13.72 -37.13 28.74
CA GLY A 195 -12.31 -37.46 28.96
C GLY A 195 -11.89 -37.38 30.43
N GLY A 196 -12.49 -38.18 31.31
CA GLY A 196 -12.02 -38.48 32.67
C GLY A 196 -12.29 -37.41 33.76
N PRO A 197 -12.81 -37.79 34.95
CA PRO A 197 -13.04 -36.84 36.04
C PRO A 197 -11.72 -36.53 36.76
N GLY A 198 -11.08 -35.44 36.38
CA GLY A 198 -9.85 -34.95 37.01
C GLY A 198 -9.80 -33.43 37.05
N THR A 199 -10.12 -32.86 38.21
CA THR A 199 -9.98 -31.46 38.62
C THR A 199 -10.85 -30.42 37.88
N ALA A 200 -11.90 -29.97 38.58
CA ALA A 200 -12.54 -28.69 38.33
C ALA A 200 -11.51 -27.56 38.42
N ALA A 201 -11.09 -27.03 37.26
CA ALA A 201 -10.34 -25.80 37.17
C ALA A 201 -11.33 -24.63 37.08
N VAL A 202 -11.30 -23.80 38.11
CA VAL A 202 -11.98 -22.52 38.20
C VAL A 202 -11.37 -21.54 37.19
N ALA A 203 -12.25 -20.88 36.44
CA ALA A 203 -12.14 -19.55 35.82
C ALA A 203 -10.82 -19.16 35.12
N GLY A 204 -10.92 -18.95 33.80
CA GLY A 204 -9.93 -18.17 33.04
C GLY A 204 -9.63 -18.74 31.66
N GLY A 205 -10.60 -18.68 30.74
CA GLY A 205 -10.44 -18.80 29.29
C GLY A 205 -9.24 -19.61 28.78
N SER A 206 -9.19 -20.92 28.99
CA SER A 206 -8.15 -21.77 28.39
C SER A 206 -8.71 -23.08 27.83
N GLY A 207 -9.84 -23.00 27.12
CA GLY A 207 -10.24 -24.08 26.21
C GLY A 207 -9.30 -24.16 25.00
N PHE A 208 -9.12 -25.35 24.43
CA PHE A 208 -8.35 -25.54 23.20
C PHE A 208 -8.91 -24.65 22.07
N PRO A 209 -8.08 -24.19 21.09
CA PRO A 209 -8.53 -23.34 19.99
C PRO A 209 -9.79 -23.88 19.28
N GLU A 210 -9.85 -25.20 19.09
CA GLU A 210 -10.99 -25.87 18.46
C GLU A 210 -12.29 -25.78 19.26
N GLU A 211 -12.23 -25.80 20.59
CA GLU A 211 -13.40 -25.72 21.47
C GLU A 211 -14.01 -24.32 21.43
N ARG A 212 -13.17 -23.29 21.45
CA ARG A 212 -13.58 -21.89 21.28
C ARG A 212 -14.21 -21.63 19.91
N THR A 213 -13.64 -22.19 18.85
CA THR A 213 -14.21 -22.13 17.50
C THR A 213 -15.56 -22.85 17.44
N LEU A 214 -15.70 -24.00 18.11
CA LEU A 214 -16.97 -24.74 18.16
C LEU A 214 -18.07 -23.95 18.88
N VAL A 215 -17.76 -23.31 20.02
CA VAL A 215 -18.70 -22.44 20.75
C VAL A 215 -19.16 -21.27 19.89
N ALA A 216 -18.24 -20.56 19.23
CA ALA A 216 -18.58 -19.44 18.36
C ALA A 216 -19.52 -19.88 17.20
N ARG A 217 -19.31 -21.09 16.68
CA ARG A 217 -20.15 -21.67 15.61
C ARG A 217 -21.55 -22.01 16.11
N ILE A 218 -21.69 -22.56 17.33
CA ILE A 218 -23.00 -22.85 17.91
C ILE A 218 -23.78 -21.56 18.16
N VAL A 219 -23.12 -20.53 18.69
CA VAL A 219 -23.72 -19.22 18.92
C VAL A 219 -24.16 -18.58 17.59
N THR A 220 -23.34 -18.70 16.54
CA THR A 220 -23.70 -18.23 15.19
C THR A 220 -24.97 -18.90 14.69
N GLU A 221 -25.06 -20.22 14.80
CA GLU A 221 -26.22 -20.99 14.34
C GLU A 221 -27.48 -20.71 15.18
N ALA A 222 -27.34 -20.51 16.49
CA ALA A 222 -28.44 -20.13 17.38
C ALA A 222 -28.97 -18.74 17.04
N ALA A 223 -28.08 -17.77 16.81
CA ALA A 223 -28.44 -16.42 16.41
C ALA A 223 -29.15 -16.39 15.05
N ASP A 224 -28.57 -17.04 14.03
CA ASP A 224 -29.12 -17.07 12.66
C ASP A 224 -30.58 -17.53 12.62
N ARG A 225 -30.97 -18.41 13.53
CA ARG A 225 -32.32 -19.00 13.61
C ARG A 225 -33.29 -18.24 14.48
N ALA A 226 -32.81 -17.51 15.47
CA ALA A 226 -33.67 -16.83 16.41
C ALA A 226 -34.54 -15.82 15.65
N THR A 227 -35.85 -15.96 15.79
CA THR A 227 -36.84 -15.02 15.24
C THR A 227 -37.34 -14.05 16.31
N SER A 228 -37.05 -14.34 17.58
CA SER A 228 -37.40 -13.52 18.73
C SER A 228 -36.28 -13.48 19.78
N SER A 229 -36.35 -12.48 20.66
CA SER A 229 -35.44 -12.37 21.81
C SER A 229 -35.49 -13.60 22.71
N ASP A 230 -36.69 -14.15 22.95
CA ASP A 230 -36.85 -15.28 23.87
C ASP A 230 -36.22 -16.57 23.34
N GLU A 231 -36.31 -16.82 22.03
CA GLU A 231 -35.68 -17.97 21.38
C GLU A 231 -34.16 -17.92 21.45
N LEU A 232 -33.56 -16.74 21.19
CA LEU A 232 -32.11 -16.57 21.28
C LEU A 232 -31.62 -16.81 22.70
N HIS A 233 -32.29 -16.20 23.68
CA HIS A 233 -31.89 -16.35 25.08
C HIS A 233 -32.11 -17.76 25.60
N GLY A 234 -33.19 -18.45 25.18
CA GLY A 234 -33.40 -19.87 25.50
C GLY A 234 -32.24 -20.74 25.01
N SER A 235 -31.80 -20.52 23.77
CA SER A 235 -30.65 -21.23 23.19
C SER A 235 -29.33 -20.93 23.93
N LEU A 236 -29.13 -19.69 24.37
CA LEU A 236 -27.95 -19.30 25.17
C LEU A 236 -28.01 -19.86 26.60
N ASP A 237 -29.18 -19.95 27.21
CA ASP A 237 -29.37 -20.53 28.54
C ASP A 237 -29.16 -22.06 28.53
N GLU A 238 -29.53 -22.75 27.43
CA GLU A 238 -29.17 -24.16 27.22
C GLU A 238 -27.65 -24.37 27.17
N LEU A 239 -26.90 -23.50 26.48
CA LEU A 239 -25.43 -23.54 26.48
C LEU A 239 -24.84 -23.36 27.88
N ARG A 240 -25.40 -22.43 28.68
CA ARG A 240 -24.98 -22.21 30.07
C ARG A 240 -25.26 -23.43 30.94
N SER A 241 -26.40 -24.10 30.73
CA SER A 241 -26.78 -25.31 31.46
C SER A 241 -25.83 -26.49 31.20
N GLN A 242 -25.13 -26.49 30.06
CA GLN A 242 -24.11 -27.47 29.68
C GLN A 242 -22.69 -27.13 30.15
N GLY A 243 -22.53 -26.13 31.03
CA GLY A 243 -21.24 -25.80 31.68
C GLY A 243 -20.43 -24.67 31.03
N LEU A 244 -20.91 -24.08 29.93
CA LEU A 244 -20.30 -22.91 29.30
C LEU A 244 -20.76 -21.61 29.98
N GLN A 245 -20.13 -21.25 31.09
CA GLN A 245 -20.35 -19.96 31.77
C GLN A 245 -19.62 -18.83 31.01
N ILE A 246 -20.11 -18.50 29.82
CA ILE A 246 -19.53 -17.43 28.97
C ILE A 246 -20.43 -16.20 29.04
N ASP A 247 -19.85 -15.06 29.44
CA ASP A 247 -20.55 -13.78 29.44
C ASP A 247 -20.74 -13.22 28.03
N ALA A 248 -21.66 -12.24 27.86
CA ALA A 248 -21.99 -11.70 26.54
C ALA A 248 -20.79 -11.05 25.83
N GLY A 249 -19.92 -10.35 26.56
CA GLY A 249 -18.71 -9.75 26.00
C GLY A 249 -17.67 -10.79 25.57
N GLN A 250 -17.56 -11.91 26.27
CA GLN A 250 -16.74 -13.05 25.86
C GLN A 250 -17.31 -13.73 24.62
N LEU A 251 -18.64 -13.83 24.49
CA LEU A 251 -19.28 -14.34 23.28
C LEU A 251 -18.96 -13.47 22.06
N LEU A 252 -19.07 -12.14 22.20
CA LEU A 252 -18.72 -11.20 21.13
C LEU A 252 -17.25 -11.31 20.71
N ARG A 253 -16.32 -11.41 21.68
CA ARG A 253 -14.89 -11.64 21.40
C ARG A 253 -14.65 -12.98 20.70
N LEU A 254 -15.32 -14.05 21.11
CA LEU A 254 -15.22 -15.35 20.45
C LEU A 254 -15.72 -15.30 19.01
N LEU A 255 -16.84 -14.61 18.75
CA LEU A 255 -17.35 -14.41 17.40
C LEU A 255 -16.37 -13.56 16.56
N ALA A 256 -15.78 -12.51 17.13
CA ALA A 256 -14.80 -11.64 16.48
C ALA A 256 -13.57 -12.42 16.01
N HIS A 257 -13.02 -13.30 16.84
CA HIS A 257 -11.86 -14.14 16.49
C HIS A 257 -12.15 -15.12 15.34
N ASN A 258 -13.42 -15.43 15.07
CA ASN A 258 -13.83 -16.30 13.96
C ASN A 258 -14.15 -15.52 12.68
N LEU A 259 -14.09 -14.19 12.69
CA LEU A 259 -14.14 -13.40 11.47
C LEU A 259 -12.83 -13.54 10.67
N PRO A 260 -12.91 -13.54 9.33
CA PRO A 260 -11.71 -13.41 8.52
C PRO A 260 -11.00 -12.08 8.80
N ASN A 261 -9.68 -12.04 8.63
CA ASN A 261 -8.91 -10.80 8.77
C ASN A 261 -8.91 -9.93 7.50
N TRP A 262 -10.03 -9.95 6.78
CA TRP A 262 -10.34 -9.04 5.67
C TRP A 262 -11.77 -8.51 5.89
N ALA A 263 -12.10 -7.36 5.32
CA ALA A 263 -13.43 -6.77 5.46
C ALA A 263 -14.19 -6.80 4.11
N PRO A 264 -15.51 -7.05 4.10
CA PRO A 264 -16.32 -6.94 2.89
C PRO A 264 -16.34 -5.49 2.38
N PRO A 265 -16.67 -5.24 1.10
CA PRO A 265 -16.85 -3.88 0.59
C PRO A 265 -17.81 -3.04 1.46
N PRO A 266 -17.58 -1.71 1.57
CA PRO A 266 -18.41 -0.83 2.39
C PRO A 266 -19.86 -0.78 1.89
N ALA A 267 -20.80 -0.55 2.81
CA ALA A 267 -22.25 -0.64 2.54
C ALA A 267 -22.81 0.46 1.61
N ALA A 268 -22.01 1.46 1.26
CA ALA A 268 -22.41 2.62 0.46
C ALA A 268 -22.82 2.24 -0.98
N ASP A 269 -22.43 1.05 -1.46
CA ASP A 269 -22.86 0.53 -2.75
C ASP A 269 -24.23 -0.14 -2.63
N GLN A 270 -25.21 0.39 -3.37
CA GLN A 270 -26.55 -0.18 -3.50
C GLN A 270 -26.46 -1.66 -3.87
N GLY A 271 -26.93 -2.56 -2.99
CA GLY A 271 -26.89 -4.01 -3.21
C GLY A 271 -26.00 -4.78 -2.23
N THR A 272 -25.33 -4.12 -1.29
CA THR A 272 -24.54 -4.81 -0.25
C THR A 272 -25.44 -5.77 0.55
N PRO A 273 -25.15 -7.09 0.56
CA PRO A 273 -25.97 -8.05 1.30
C PRO A 273 -25.95 -7.78 2.81
N ALA A 274 -27.03 -8.20 3.47
CA ALA A 274 -27.10 -8.16 4.94
C ALA A 274 -25.91 -8.94 5.53
N PRO A 275 -25.38 -8.53 6.71
CA PRO A 275 -24.34 -9.30 7.38
C PRO A 275 -24.81 -10.75 7.55
N GLN A 276 -23.89 -11.69 7.36
CA GLN A 276 -24.09 -13.13 7.46
C GLN A 276 -23.13 -13.74 8.51
N GLY A 277 -23.39 -14.98 8.91
CA GLY A 277 -22.53 -15.73 9.82
C GLY A 277 -22.25 -14.99 11.14
N ALA A 278 -20.98 -14.97 11.55
CA ALA A 278 -20.58 -14.41 12.84
C ALA A 278 -20.92 -12.91 12.98
N ALA A 279 -20.83 -12.12 11.91
CA ALA A 279 -21.18 -10.70 11.94
C ALA A 279 -22.68 -10.49 12.16
N ARG A 280 -23.53 -11.33 11.54
CA ARG A 280 -24.98 -11.33 11.79
C ARG A 280 -25.30 -11.69 13.23
N ALA A 281 -24.65 -12.74 13.73
CA ALA A 281 -24.84 -13.22 15.09
C ALA A 281 -24.51 -12.13 16.13
N MET A 282 -23.41 -11.40 15.93
CA MET A 282 -23.07 -10.23 16.76
C MET A 282 -24.18 -9.15 16.71
N GLY A 283 -24.70 -8.84 15.51
CA GLY A 283 -25.79 -7.89 15.35
C GLY A 283 -27.09 -8.32 16.03
N GLN A 284 -27.43 -9.61 15.97
CA GLN A 284 -28.59 -10.18 16.66
C GLN A 284 -28.41 -10.17 18.17
N LEU A 285 -27.20 -10.46 18.68
CA LEU A 285 -26.90 -10.33 20.11
C LEU A 285 -27.15 -8.91 20.60
N VAL A 286 -26.80 -7.86 19.83
CA VAL A 286 -27.14 -6.48 20.23
C VAL A 286 -28.65 -6.22 20.10
N THR A 287 -29.23 -6.44 18.92
CA THR A 287 -30.61 -6.04 18.60
C THR A 287 -31.68 -6.77 19.41
N MET A 288 -31.48 -8.06 19.69
CA MET A 288 -32.44 -8.91 20.41
C MET A 288 -32.27 -8.88 21.93
N SER A 289 -31.59 -7.88 22.50
CA SER A 289 -31.45 -7.69 23.96
C SER A 289 -32.80 -7.48 24.67
N ARG A 290 -32.94 -7.95 25.91
CA ARG A 290 -34.22 -7.90 26.66
C ARG A 290 -34.56 -6.50 27.17
N SER A 291 -33.55 -5.66 27.37
CA SER A 291 -33.73 -4.29 27.88
C SER A 291 -32.89 -3.27 27.10
N PRO A 292 -33.30 -1.99 27.10
CA PRO A 292 -32.49 -0.92 26.51
C PRO A 292 -31.10 -0.78 27.14
N GLY A 293 -30.98 -1.01 28.46
CA GLY A 293 -29.70 -0.97 29.17
C GLY A 293 -28.76 -2.11 28.76
N GLU A 294 -29.29 -3.32 28.63
CA GLU A 294 -28.52 -4.47 28.12
C GLU A 294 -28.11 -4.25 26.67
N LYS A 295 -28.99 -3.69 25.83
CA LYS A 295 -28.67 -3.34 24.45
C LYS A 295 -27.50 -2.35 24.39
N ALA A 296 -27.54 -1.30 25.21
CA ALA A 296 -26.48 -0.31 25.29
C ALA A 296 -25.15 -0.94 25.74
N GLN A 297 -25.19 -1.84 26.73
CA GLN A 297 -24.03 -2.59 27.16
C GLN A 297 -23.45 -3.47 26.04
N ARG A 298 -24.29 -4.26 25.35
CA ARG A 298 -23.85 -5.14 24.25
C ARG A 298 -23.28 -4.37 23.07
N PHE A 299 -23.85 -3.20 22.74
CA PHE A 299 -23.29 -2.31 21.73
C PHE A 299 -21.89 -1.81 22.14
N GLN A 300 -21.72 -1.41 23.41
CA GLN A 300 -20.42 -1.00 23.92
C GLN A 300 -19.40 -2.15 23.88
N GLU A 301 -19.80 -3.37 24.26
CA GLU A 301 -18.95 -4.56 24.20
C GLU A 301 -18.54 -4.92 22.75
N LEU A 302 -19.44 -4.72 21.77
CA LEU A 302 -19.13 -4.90 20.35
C LEU A 302 -18.02 -3.92 19.91
N VAL A 303 -18.17 -2.63 20.21
CA VAL A 303 -17.18 -1.60 19.84
C VAL A 303 -15.85 -1.83 20.57
N ASN A 304 -15.88 -2.17 21.86
CA ASN A 304 -14.67 -2.50 22.60
C ASN A 304 -13.94 -3.71 22.00
N SER A 305 -14.66 -4.74 21.59
CA SER A 305 -14.08 -5.91 20.93
C SER A 305 -13.45 -5.54 19.58
N ALA A 306 -14.06 -4.60 18.83
CA ALA A 306 -13.47 -4.07 17.60
C ALA A 306 -12.15 -3.31 17.87
N VAL A 307 -12.09 -2.52 18.94
CA VAL A 307 -10.88 -1.83 19.40
C VAL A 307 -9.80 -2.84 19.84
N GLU A 308 -10.17 -3.92 20.53
CA GLU A 308 -9.24 -5.00 20.89
C GLU A 308 -8.62 -5.66 19.64
N GLU A 309 -9.43 -6.01 18.63
CA GLU A 309 -8.92 -6.55 17.37
C GLU A 309 -8.05 -5.54 16.61
N PHE A 310 -8.42 -4.26 16.61
CA PHE A 310 -7.61 -3.18 16.00
C PHE A 310 -6.23 -3.10 16.66
N ASN A 311 -6.19 -3.00 17.99
CA ASN A 311 -4.97 -2.93 18.78
C ASN A 311 -4.12 -4.20 18.63
N GLY A 312 -4.78 -5.35 18.48
CA GLY A 312 -4.18 -6.67 18.30
C GLY A 312 -3.57 -6.94 16.91
N GLY A 313 -3.72 -6.04 15.93
CA GLY A 313 -3.17 -6.23 14.58
C GLY A 313 -4.18 -6.70 13.53
N SER A 314 -5.43 -6.98 13.91
CA SER A 314 -6.47 -7.55 13.04
C SER A 314 -7.36 -6.47 12.42
N LEU A 315 -6.78 -5.61 11.57
CA LEU A 315 -7.48 -4.44 11.01
C LEU A 315 -8.75 -4.81 10.21
N GLY A 316 -8.76 -5.93 9.47
CA GLY A 316 -9.93 -6.37 8.70
C GLY A 316 -11.11 -6.81 9.58
N ARG A 317 -10.81 -7.47 10.72
CA ARG A 317 -11.85 -7.83 11.71
C ARG A 317 -12.41 -6.59 12.38
N ALA A 318 -11.54 -5.68 12.80
CA ALA A 318 -11.94 -4.41 13.41
C ALA A 318 -12.87 -3.63 12.47
N ALA A 319 -12.48 -3.46 11.20
CA ALA A 319 -13.31 -2.79 10.20
C ALA A 319 -14.70 -3.43 10.07
N THR A 320 -14.78 -4.76 9.93
CA THR A 320 -16.06 -5.49 9.83
C THR A 320 -16.98 -5.24 11.03
N MET A 321 -16.42 -5.22 12.25
CA MET A 321 -17.19 -4.97 13.47
C MET A 321 -17.63 -3.51 13.60
N ILE A 322 -16.78 -2.57 13.15
CA ILE A 322 -17.11 -1.15 13.10
C ILE A 322 -18.24 -0.89 12.09
N ASP A 323 -18.19 -1.46 10.88
CA ASP A 323 -19.28 -1.29 9.91
C ASP A 323 -20.61 -1.83 10.47
N LEU A 324 -20.56 -2.94 11.23
CA LEU A 324 -21.74 -3.48 11.90
C LEU A 324 -22.27 -2.50 12.95
N ALA A 325 -21.38 -1.89 13.75
CA ALA A 325 -21.74 -0.89 14.74
C ALA A 325 -22.36 0.37 14.09
N GLU A 326 -21.81 0.83 12.96
CA GLU A 326 -22.37 1.93 12.16
C GLU A 326 -23.79 1.60 11.68
N ARG A 327 -24.00 0.42 11.08
CA ARG A 327 -25.35 -0.01 10.65
C ARG A 327 -26.35 -0.05 11.80
N LEU A 328 -25.93 -0.48 12.99
CA LEU A 328 -26.79 -0.49 14.19
C LEU A 328 -27.11 0.93 14.69
N ALA A 329 -26.19 1.87 14.56
CA ALA A 329 -26.41 3.28 14.88
C ALA A 329 -27.34 3.95 13.85
N GLU A 330 -27.09 3.76 12.55
CA GLU A 330 -27.86 4.33 11.44
C GLU A 330 -29.32 3.83 11.42
N SER A 331 -29.52 2.54 11.68
CA SER A 331 -30.86 1.93 11.79
C SER A 331 -31.62 2.32 13.07
N GLN A 332 -31.03 3.18 13.91
CA GLN A 332 -31.56 3.59 15.21
C GLN A 332 -31.89 2.39 16.13
N ALA A 333 -31.18 1.27 15.94
CA ALA A 333 -31.35 0.09 16.77
C ALA A 333 -30.89 0.36 18.22
N VAL A 334 -29.94 1.27 18.39
CA VAL A 334 -29.36 1.75 19.66
C VAL A 334 -29.61 3.25 19.79
N ASP A 335 -29.84 3.72 21.02
CA ASP A 335 -30.08 5.14 21.31
C ASP A 335 -28.84 6.02 21.03
N GLY A 336 -29.07 7.22 20.48
CA GLY A 336 -28.00 8.13 20.06
C GLY A 336 -27.08 8.59 21.19
N ALA A 337 -27.57 8.74 22.42
CA ALA A 337 -26.73 9.12 23.56
C ALA A 337 -25.77 7.98 23.94
N THR A 338 -26.22 6.73 23.80
CA THR A 338 -25.36 5.55 23.99
C THR A 338 -24.27 5.52 22.92
N VAL A 339 -24.61 5.75 21.66
CA VAL A 339 -23.66 5.79 20.54
C VAL A 339 -22.59 6.86 20.77
N ALA A 340 -22.99 8.09 21.08
CA ALA A 340 -22.07 9.20 21.37
C ALA A 340 -21.11 8.89 22.55
N SER A 341 -21.64 8.33 23.65
CA SER A 341 -20.82 7.95 24.81
C SER A 341 -19.84 6.81 24.50
N THR A 342 -20.18 5.95 23.55
CA THR A 342 -19.36 4.81 23.13
C THR A 342 -18.23 5.29 22.22
N HIS A 343 -18.50 6.18 21.26
CA HIS A 343 -17.46 6.80 20.43
C HIS A 343 -16.36 7.44 21.27
N SER A 344 -16.71 8.27 22.25
CA SER A 344 -15.73 8.96 23.10
C SER A 344 -14.84 7.99 23.87
N ARG A 345 -15.43 6.97 24.53
CA ARG A 345 -14.67 6.02 25.34
C ARG A 345 -13.80 5.08 24.49
N ALA A 346 -14.33 4.62 23.37
CA ALA A 346 -13.62 3.70 22.48
C ALA A 346 -12.46 4.38 21.76
N HIS A 347 -12.59 5.66 21.40
CA HIS A 347 -11.50 6.45 20.83
C HIS A 347 -10.28 6.47 21.77
N ASP A 348 -10.51 6.73 23.07
CA ASP A 348 -9.43 6.83 24.05
C ASP A 348 -8.76 5.47 24.35
N ALA A 349 -9.38 4.36 23.95
CA ALA A 349 -8.85 3.01 24.08
C ALA A 349 -8.04 2.53 22.85
N LEU A 350 -8.00 3.31 21.77
CA LEU A 350 -7.18 2.99 20.59
C LEU A 350 -5.68 3.15 20.91
N ASP A 351 -4.90 2.13 20.57
CA ASP A 351 -3.44 2.18 20.70
C ASP A 351 -2.85 3.11 19.64
N GLN A 352 -2.28 4.23 20.09
CA GLN A 352 -1.64 5.21 19.23
C GLN A 352 -0.44 4.65 18.46
N SER A 353 0.30 3.69 19.04
CA SER A 353 1.45 3.07 18.38
C SER A 353 0.99 2.24 17.19
N ARG A 354 -0.05 1.42 17.41
CA ARG A 354 -0.67 0.60 16.37
C ARG A 354 -1.30 1.46 15.27
N LEU A 355 -1.98 2.54 15.64
CA LEU A 355 -2.54 3.50 14.69
C LEU A 355 -1.44 4.12 13.82
N ARG A 356 -0.28 4.50 14.39
CA ARG A 356 0.88 4.99 13.62
C ARG A 356 1.41 3.94 12.64
N GLU A 357 1.55 2.69 13.08
CA GLU A 357 1.99 1.60 12.20
C GLU A 357 1.05 1.41 11.00
N TYR A 358 -0.26 1.57 11.19
CA TYR A 358 -1.22 1.52 10.08
C TYR A 358 -1.16 2.75 9.18
N LEU A 359 -0.85 3.93 9.73
CA LEU A 359 -0.68 5.16 8.94
C LEU A 359 0.61 5.16 8.12
N GLU A 360 1.66 4.47 8.55
CA GLU A 360 2.91 4.32 7.79
C GLU A 360 2.75 3.40 6.56
N ASP A 361 1.69 2.61 6.49
CA ASP A 361 1.44 1.61 5.45
C ASP A 361 0.24 2.02 4.57
N GLU A 362 0.51 2.59 3.39
CA GLU A 362 -0.52 3.09 2.45
C GLU A 362 -1.53 2.01 2.05
N ASP A 363 -1.11 0.74 2.00
CA ASP A 363 -1.97 -0.39 1.66
C ASP A 363 -3.09 -0.58 2.69
N LYS A 364 -2.86 -0.20 3.96
CA LYS A 364 -3.84 -0.31 5.05
C LYS A 364 -4.80 0.86 5.13
N HIS A 365 -4.55 1.97 4.43
CA HIS A 365 -5.33 3.20 4.57
C HIS A 365 -6.81 3.00 4.24
N HIS A 366 -7.14 2.11 3.30
CA HIS A 366 -8.53 1.85 2.92
C HIS A 366 -9.38 1.24 4.05
N LEU A 367 -8.86 0.25 4.78
CA LEU A 367 -9.52 -0.32 5.96
C LEU A 367 -9.44 0.63 7.16
N LEU A 368 -8.28 1.28 7.33
CA LEU A 368 -8.07 2.22 8.41
C LEU A 368 -9.08 3.38 8.35
N ARG A 369 -9.38 3.89 7.15
CA ARG A 369 -10.36 4.95 6.95
C ARG A 369 -11.75 4.57 7.45
N ARG A 370 -12.18 3.32 7.26
CA ARG A 370 -13.47 2.80 7.76
C ARG A 370 -13.52 2.75 9.29
N VAL A 371 -12.41 2.35 9.91
CA VAL A 371 -12.31 2.38 11.38
C VAL A 371 -12.29 3.84 11.87
N MET A 372 -11.56 4.73 11.20
CA MET A 372 -11.46 6.13 11.57
C MET A 372 -12.77 6.91 11.39
N SER A 373 -13.54 6.64 10.33
CA SER A 373 -14.82 7.33 10.07
C SER A 373 -15.84 7.13 11.19
N PHE A 374 -15.75 6.02 11.91
CA PHE A 374 -16.57 5.76 13.08
C PHE A 374 -16.31 6.73 14.24
N PHE A 375 -15.14 7.35 14.35
CA PHE A 375 -14.81 8.23 15.47
C PHE A 375 -14.87 9.70 15.05
N PRO A 376 -15.80 10.51 15.60
CA PRO A 376 -15.93 11.93 15.23
C PRO A 376 -14.65 12.74 15.42
N ARG A 377 -13.78 12.37 16.37
CA ARG A 377 -12.49 13.05 16.61
C ARG A 377 -11.48 12.89 15.47
N PHE A 378 -11.67 11.90 14.59
CA PHE A 378 -10.88 11.78 13.37
C PHE A 378 -11.52 12.47 12.17
N ALA A 379 -12.68 13.13 12.32
CA ALA A 379 -13.28 13.90 11.25
C ALA A 379 -12.29 14.99 10.78
N PRO A 380 -12.15 15.23 9.47
CA PRO A 380 -11.20 16.22 8.95
C PRO A 380 -11.31 17.58 9.63
N GLY A 381 -12.53 18.08 9.86
CA GLY A 381 -12.75 19.37 10.54
C GLY A 381 -12.15 19.45 11.95
N GLU A 382 -12.31 18.40 12.76
CA GLU A 382 -11.72 18.33 14.10
C GLU A 382 -10.18 18.26 14.03
N LEU A 383 -9.65 17.48 13.09
CA LEU A 383 -8.21 17.36 12.86
C LEU A 383 -7.59 18.67 12.36
N PHE A 384 -8.28 19.44 11.52
CA PHE A 384 -7.85 20.76 11.09
C PHE A 384 -7.86 21.76 12.23
N ALA A 385 -8.92 21.79 13.05
CA ALA A 385 -8.99 22.65 14.23
C ALA A 385 -7.86 22.35 15.23
N GLU A 386 -7.51 21.08 15.43
CA GLU A 386 -6.36 20.69 16.25
C GLU A 386 -5.04 21.13 15.57
N LEU A 387 -4.90 20.89 14.27
CA LEU A 387 -3.70 21.22 13.51
C LEU A 387 -3.40 22.74 13.45
N GLU A 388 -4.44 23.58 13.46
CA GLU A 388 -4.33 25.05 13.45
C GLU A 388 -3.61 25.58 14.69
N THR A 389 -3.86 24.97 15.85
CA THR A 389 -3.34 25.44 17.15
C THR A 389 -2.15 24.63 17.66
N GLU A 390 -1.86 23.47 17.05
CA GLU A 390 -0.82 22.57 17.52
C GLU A 390 0.60 23.09 17.27
N SER A 391 1.38 23.21 18.34
CA SER A 391 2.76 23.72 18.32
C SER A 391 3.80 22.58 18.32
N ASN A 392 3.47 21.43 18.90
CA ASN A 392 4.33 20.27 18.99
C ASN A 392 4.55 19.65 17.59
N ARG A 393 5.82 19.46 17.21
CA ARG A 393 6.20 18.98 15.87
C ARG A 393 5.76 17.54 15.61
N ASP A 394 5.93 16.65 16.58
CA ASP A 394 5.56 15.23 16.46
C ASP A 394 4.04 15.07 16.37
N ARG A 395 3.31 15.85 17.17
CA ARG A 395 1.84 15.86 17.14
C ARG A 395 1.31 16.40 15.81
N ARG A 396 1.87 17.51 15.30
CA ARG A 396 1.54 18.01 13.95
C ARG A 396 1.78 16.96 12.87
N ARG A 397 2.94 16.29 12.90
CA ARG A 397 3.26 15.22 11.95
C ARG A 397 2.23 14.10 12.00
N PHE A 398 1.84 13.69 13.21
CA PHE A 398 0.81 12.69 13.40
C PHE A 398 -0.56 13.11 12.85
N LEU A 399 -0.99 14.36 13.09
CA LEU A 399 -2.23 14.92 12.51
C LEU A 399 -2.19 14.94 10.99
N LEU A 400 -1.07 15.32 10.38
CA LEU A 400 -0.88 15.29 8.93
C LEU A 400 -0.98 13.87 8.35
N MET A 401 -0.46 12.86 9.07
CA MET A 401 -0.61 11.45 8.67
C MET A 401 -2.08 11.01 8.71
N LEU A 402 -2.82 11.36 9.77
CA LEU A 402 -4.26 11.07 9.89
C LEU A 402 -5.07 11.72 8.76
N LEU A 403 -4.76 12.97 8.42
CA LEU A 403 -5.39 13.69 7.33
C LEU A 403 -5.04 13.07 5.96
N ASN A 404 -3.78 12.66 5.73
CA ASN A 404 -3.39 12.00 4.48
C ASN A 404 -4.09 10.64 4.27
N ALA A 405 -4.33 9.86 5.34
CA ALA A 405 -5.09 8.61 5.24
C ALA A 405 -6.55 8.83 4.77
N GLN A 406 -7.07 10.05 4.94
CA GLN A 406 -8.39 10.51 4.49
C GLN A 406 -8.30 11.43 3.26
N ALA A 407 -7.39 11.10 2.32
CA ALA A 407 -6.95 11.95 1.23
C ALA A 407 -8.04 12.78 0.52
N GLU A 408 -9.16 12.16 0.14
CA GLU A 408 -10.24 12.85 -0.60
C GLU A 408 -10.91 13.94 0.23
N ALA A 409 -11.44 13.59 1.41
CA ALA A 409 -12.11 14.55 2.29
C ALA A 409 -11.15 15.64 2.79
N THR A 410 -9.91 15.26 3.11
CA THR A 410 -8.84 16.19 3.50
C THR A 410 -8.51 17.18 2.40
N ARG A 411 -8.41 16.71 1.14
CA ARG A 411 -8.09 17.58 0.00
C ARG A 411 -9.17 18.65 -0.20
N THR A 412 -10.44 18.24 -0.20
CA THR A 412 -11.57 19.15 -0.36
C THR A 412 -11.59 20.21 0.73
N ALA A 413 -11.49 19.80 2.00
CA ALA A 413 -11.49 20.73 3.12
C ALA A 413 -10.25 21.66 3.14
N ALA A 414 -9.06 21.16 2.77
CA ALA A 414 -7.87 21.99 2.66
C ALA A 414 -7.99 23.04 1.55
N LEU A 415 -8.59 22.67 0.42
CA LEU A 415 -8.82 23.57 -0.70
C LEU A 415 -9.87 24.64 -0.37
N GLU A 416 -10.97 24.26 0.29
CA GLU A 416 -11.99 25.19 0.78
C GLU A 416 -11.38 26.22 1.74
N ALA A 417 -10.63 25.77 2.75
CA ALA A 417 -9.96 26.65 3.70
C ALA A 417 -8.96 27.60 3.03
N LEU A 418 -8.19 27.13 2.04
CA LEU A 418 -7.27 27.99 1.27
C LEU A 418 -8.00 29.00 0.38
N HIS A 419 -9.16 28.65 -0.16
CA HIS A 419 -10.00 29.58 -0.91
C HIS A 419 -10.50 30.71 -0.02
N GLU A 420 -10.95 30.42 1.20
CA GLU A 420 -11.37 31.44 2.17
C GLU A 420 -10.24 32.41 2.51
N VAL A 421 -9.00 31.91 2.65
CA VAL A 421 -7.82 32.77 2.88
C VAL A 421 -7.57 33.69 1.69
N VAL A 422 -7.57 33.15 0.47
CA VAL A 422 -7.32 33.93 -0.75
C VAL A 422 -8.44 34.94 -1.04
N ALA A 423 -9.68 34.61 -0.70
CA ALA A 423 -10.81 35.52 -0.77
C ALA A 423 -10.74 36.64 0.29
N GLY A 424 -9.95 36.46 1.34
CA GLY A 424 -9.88 37.36 2.49
C GLY A 424 -11.01 37.15 3.51
N ASP A 425 -11.75 36.05 3.40
CA ASP A 425 -12.83 35.66 4.30
C ASP A 425 -12.30 35.02 5.59
N ALA A 426 -11.10 34.44 5.54
CA ALA A 426 -10.39 33.86 6.68
C ALA A 426 -8.94 34.35 6.76
N SER A 427 -8.35 34.30 7.96
CA SER A 427 -6.94 34.57 8.19
C SER A 427 -6.39 33.57 9.20
N TYR A 428 -5.42 32.77 8.76
CA TYR A 428 -4.79 31.74 9.58
C TYR A 428 -3.31 32.04 9.81
N PRO A 429 -2.66 31.40 10.80
CA PRO A 429 -1.21 31.46 10.91
C PRO A 429 -0.52 30.82 9.70
N TRP A 430 0.58 31.42 9.23
CA TRP A 430 1.31 30.96 8.02
C TRP A 430 1.71 29.48 8.06
N PHE A 431 1.98 28.92 9.24
CA PHE A 431 2.36 27.52 9.38
C PHE A 431 1.18 26.58 9.13
N PHE A 432 -0.04 27.02 9.43
CA PHE A 432 -1.26 26.27 9.13
C PHE A 432 -1.55 26.34 7.64
N GLU A 433 -1.52 27.53 7.02
CA GLU A 433 -1.64 27.69 5.57
C GLU A 433 -0.62 26.82 4.82
N ARG A 434 0.64 26.79 5.29
CA ARG A 434 1.68 25.93 4.74
C ARG A 434 1.37 24.45 4.89
N ASN A 435 0.74 24.05 6.00
CA ASN A 435 0.30 22.67 6.19
C ASN A 435 -0.88 22.31 5.26
N LEU A 436 -1.81 23.23 5.00
CA LEU A 436 -2.89 23.02 4.02
C LEU A 436 -2.32 22.82 2.61
N VAL A 437 -1.36 23.65 2.20
CA VAL A 437 -0.66 23.50 0.91
C VAL A 437 0.11 22.18 0.86
N TYR A 438 0.78 21.78 1.95
CA TYR A 438 1.44 20.48 2.05
C TYR A 438 0.44 19.33 1.84
N LEU A 439 -0.75 19.39 2.43
CA LEU A 439 -1.79 18.36 2.25
C LEU A 439 -2.29 18.32 0.80
N LEU A 440 -2.44 19.45 0.11
CA LEU A 440 -2.74 19.46 -1.33
C LEU A 440 -1.64 18.81 -2.18
N ARG A 441 -0.38 18.89 -1.72
CA ARG A 441 0.77 18.28 -2.39
C ARG A 441 0.86 16.76 -2.15
N THR A 442 0.56 16.30 -0.94
CA THR A 442 0.71 14.88 -0.57
C THR A 442 -0.51 14.02 -0.83
N THR A 443 -1.71 14.59 -0.75
CA THR A 443 -2.92 13.91 -1.19
C THR A 443 -2.99 13.92 -2.71
N ARG A 444 -3.28 12.78 -3.34
CA ARG A 444 -3.43 12.74 -4.80
C ARG A 444 -4.76 13.35 -5.21
N ARG A 445 -4.74 14.21 -6.22
CA ARG A 445 -5.97 14.66 -6.89
C ARG A 445 -6.62 13.47 -7.60
N SER A 446 -7.96 13.42 -7.58
CA SER A 446 -8.69 12.50 -8.45
C SER A 446 -8.33 12.77 -9.92
N PRO A 447 -8.13 11.74 -10.76
CA PRO A 447 -7.79 11.91 -12.18
C PRO A 447 -8.79 12.78 -12.95
N ASP A 448 -10.06 12.76 -12.55
CA ASP A 448 -11.16 13.47 -13.22
C ASP A 448 -11.38 14.90 -12.67
N ALA A 449 -10.72 15.27 -11.57
CA ALA A 449 -10.94 16.57 -10.94
C ALA A 449 -10.10 17.69 -11.61
N PRO A 450 -10.68 18.88 -11.86
CA PRO A 450 -9.98 19.98 -12.51
C PRO A 450 -8.82 20.52 -11.65
N ALA A 451 -7.76 20.97 -12.32
CA ALA A 451 -6.60 21.58 -11.67
C ALA A 451 -6.82 23.04 -11.25
N ASP A 452 -7.71 23.75 -11.95
CA ASP A 452 -7.88 25.20 -11.82
C ASP A 452 -8.14 25.69 -10.39
N PRO A 453 -9.04 25.08 -9.60
CA PRO A 453 -9.29 25.55 -8.23
C PRO A 453 -8.04 25.54 -7.34
N GLU A 454 -7.21 24.51 -7.48
CA GLU A 454 -5.94 24.44 -6.74
C GLU A 454 -4.94 25.48 -7.23
N VAL A 455 -4.89 25.71 -8.55
CA VAL A 455 -4.01 26.72 -9.13
C VAL A 455 -4.44 28.12 -8.69
N ASP A 456 -5.74 28.38 -8.57
CA ASP A 456 -6.31 29.65 -8.10
C ASP A 456 -5.82 30.02 -6.70
N VAL A 457 -5.68 29.05 -5.80
CA VAL A 457 -5.16 29.29 -4.45
C VAL A 457 -3.63 29.29 -4.38
N LEU A 458 -2.97 28.44 -5.17
CA LEU A 458 -1.51 28.28 -5.11
C LEU A 458 -0.75 29.48 -5.70
N ILE A 459 -1.32 30.17 -6.70
CA ILE A 459 -0.67 31.35 -7.30
C ILE A 459 -0.49 32.48 -6.26
N PRO A 460 -1.54 32.93 -5.54
CA PRO A 460 -1.39 33.89 -4.44
C PRO A 460 -0.46 33.39 -3.33
N MET A 461 -0.59 32.12 -2.92
CA MET A 461 0.26 31.54 -1.86
C MET A 461 1.74 31.46 -2.24
N SER A 462 2.08 31.56 -3.52
CA SER A 462 3.45 31.61 -4.03
C SER A 462 4.05 33.01 -4.07
N GLU A 463 3.34 34.05 -3.62
CA GLU A 463 3.82 35.43 -3.61
C GLU A 463 5.08 35.60 -2.75
N LEU A 464 6.13 36.18 -3.36
CA LEU A 464 7.46 36.27 -2.77
C LEU A 464 7.59 37.26 -1.59
N GLU A 465 6.50 37.93 -1.22
CA GLU A 465 6.41 38.79 -0.05
C GLU A 465 5.94 38.02 1.20
N GLY A 466 5.39 36.82 1.00
CA GLY A 466 4.88 35.97 2.07
C GLY A 466 5.98 35.24 2.87
N PRO A 467 5.60 34.51 3.92
CA PRO A 467 6.53 33.72 4.71
C PRO A 467 7.24 32.64 3.88
N LEU A 468 8.58 32.64 3.90
CA LEU A 468 9.40 31.79 3.03
C LEU A 468 9.04 30.29 3.03
N PRO A 469 8.72 29.64 4.17
CA PRO A 469 8.31 28.23 4.16
C PRO A 469 7.00 27.97 3.40
N LEU A 470 6.03 28.89 3.50
CA LEU A 470 4.77 28.80 2.76
C LEU A 470 5.02 28.97 1.26
N VAL A 471 5.78 30.00 0.89
CA VAL A 471 6.15 30.28 -0.51
C VAL A 471 6.85 29.08 -1.15
N ARG A 472 7.79 28.44 -0.43
CA ARG A 472 8.48 27.23 -0.91
C ARG A 472 7.52 26.07 -1.14
N GLU A 473 6.61 25.82 -0.20
CA GLU A 473 5.63 24.75 -0.29
C GLU A 473 4.66 25.00 -1.48
N ALA A 474 4.19 26.23 -1.66
CA ALA A 474 3.31 26.61 -2.76
C ALA A 474 4.00 26.47 -4.13
N LEU A 475 5.25 26.95 -4.26
CA LEU A 475 6.04 26.78 -5.49
C LEU A 475 6.30 25.30 -5.80
N ALA A 476 6.64 24.50 -4.79
CA ALA A 476 6.84 23.06 -4.94
C ALA A 476 5.57 22.36 -5.43
N THR A 477 4.41 22.76 -4.90
CA THR A 477 3.11 22.23 -5.29
C THR A 477 2.75 22.63 -6.73
N LEU A 478 2.92 23.90 -7.11
CA LEU A 478 2.75 24.37 -8.49
C LEU A 478 3.64 23.59 -9.47
N GLY A 479 4.89 23.30 -9.09
CA GLY A 479 5.83 22.55 -9.92
C GLY A 479 5.45 21.09 -10.17
N GLN A 480 4.59 20.50 -9.34
CA GLN A 480 4.06 19.15 -9.54
C GLN A 480 2.81 19.14 -10.44
N ILE A 481 2.08 20.26 -10.52
CA ILE A 481 0.85 20.36 -11.29
C ILE A 481 1.20 20.64 -12.76
N GLN A 482 0.87 19.68 -13.64
CA GLN A 482 1.04 19.84 -15.09
C GLN A 482 -0.09 20.72 -15.67
N HIS A 483 -0.05 22.03 -15.40
CA HIS A 483 -1.06 23.00 -15.83
C HIS A 483 -0.43 24.27 -16.40
N GLU A 484 -1.02 24.81 -17.48
CA GLU A 484 -0.48 25.98 -18.19
C GLU A 484 -0.33 27.19 -17.26
N ARG A 485 -1.38 27.53 -16.50
CA ARG A 485 -1.35 28.65 -15.54
C ARG A 485 -0.31 28.47 -14.44
N ALA A 486 -0.03 27.24 -14.01
CA ALA A 486 1.00 26.96 -13.02
C ALA A 486 2.40 27.22 -13.60
N ILE A 487 2.63 26.82 -14.85
CA ILE A 487 3.88 27.11 -15.58
C ILE A 487 4.07 28.62 -15.74
N THR A 488 3.04 29.34 -16.21
CA THR A 488 3.09 30.80 -16.36
C THR A 488 3.41 31.48 -15.03
N ALA A 489 2.80 31.04 -13.93
CA ALA A 489 3.11 31.57 -12.60
C ALA A 489 4.57 31.31 -12.19
N LEU A 490 5.09 30.09 -12.37
CA LEU A 490 6.49 29.77 -12.08
C LEU A 490 7.46 30.60 -12.94
N VAL A 491 7.16 30.82 -14.22
CA VAL A 491 7.94 31.67 -15.12
C VAL A 491 7.94 33.13 -14.64
N ALA A 492 6.79 33.65 -14.21
CA ALA A 492 6.70 34.98 -13.61
C ALA A 492 7.55 35.08 -12.34
N ARG A 493 7.52 34.07 -11.47
CA ARG A 493 8.33 34.03 -10.23
C ARG A 493 9.84 34.02 -10.51
N VAL A 494 10.30 33.38 -11.59
CA VAL A 494 11.71 33.51 -12.03
C VAL A 494 12.05 34.98 -12.32
N SER A 495 11.21 35.68 -13.09
CA SER A 495 11.45 37.09 -13.43
C SER A 495 11.49 37.98 -12.20
N GLU A 496 10.57 37.77 -11.24
CA GLU A 496 10.52 38.56 -10.01
C GLU A 496 11.73 38.31 -9.10
N LEU A 497 12.16 37.06 -8.96
CA LEU A 497 13.37 36.70 -8.20
C LEU A 497 14.62 37.31 -8.83
N GLU A 498 14.71 37.33 -10.15
CA GLU A 498 15.81 38.01 -10.86
C GLU A 498 15.79 39.51 -10.62
N ASP A 499 14.63 40.16 -10.73
CA ASP A 499 14.52 41.60 -10.49
C ASP A 499 14.86 41.96 -9.04
N ALA A 500 14.51 41.10 -8.08
CA ALA A 500 14.90 41.28 -6.67
C ALA A 500 16.41 41.13 -6.47
N LEU A 501 17.04 40.08 -7.02
CA LEU A 501 18.49 39.87 -6.95
C LEU A 501 19.30 40.95 -7.69
N LEU A 502 18.69 41.60 -8.68
CA LEU A 502 19.29 42.75 -9.39
C LEU A 502 19.02 44.09 -8.70
N GLY A 503 18.34 44.10 -7.55
CA GLY A 503 18.03 45.31 -6.78
C GLY A 503 16.95 46.20 -7.38
N LYS A 504 16.14 45.68 -8.32
CA LYS A 504 15.02 46.41 -8.93
C LYS A 504 13.70 46.26 -8.16
N ARG A 505 13.57 45.19 -7.38
CA ARG A 505 12.43 44.92 -6.48
C ARG A 505 12.96 44.65 -5.07
N GLN A 506 12.33 45.22 -4.06
CA GLN A 506 12.62 44.86 -2.67
C GLN A 506 11.70 43.72 -2.24
N LEU A 507 12.29 42.68 -1.64
CA LEU A 507 11.60 41.56 -1.04
C LEU A 507 12.08 41.41 0.42
N PRO A 508 11.28 40.82 1.31
CA PRO A 508 11.62 40.69 2.74
C PRO A 508 12.70 39.63 3.04
N HIS A 509 13.16 38.89 2.02
CA HIS A 509 14.10 37.78 2.15
C HIS A 509 15.53 38.20 1.82
N ASN A 510 16.52 37.49 2.37
CA ASN A 510 17.92 37.76 2.07
C ASN A 510 18.32 37.20 0.69
N GLU A 511 19.46 37.65 0.15
CA GLU A 511 19.90 37.24 -1.19
C GLU A 511 20.11 35.73 -1.35
N ASP A 512 20.58 35.04 -0.31
CA ASP A 512 20.86 33.60 -0.37
C ASP A 512 19.55 32.79 -0.40
N GLU A 513 18.54 33.21 0.35
CA GLU A 513 17.18 32.65 0.29
C GLU A 513 16.56 32.85 -1.09
N LEU A 514 16.70 34.05 -1.68
CA LEU A 514 16.20 34.35 -3.02
C LEU A 514 16.91 33.52 -4.10
N ARG A 515 18.23 33.31 -3.98
CA ARG A 515 18.99 32.41 -4.88
C ARG A 515 18.52 30.96 -4.75
N ALA A 516 18.27 30.48 -3.53
CA ALA A 516 17.78 29.13 -3.28
C ALA A 516 16.35 28.91 -3.84
N LEU A 517 15.48 29.92 -3.73
CA LEU A 517 14.16 29.90 -4.38
C LEU A 517 14.31 29.83 -5.90
N LEU A 518 15.18 30.65 -6.48
CA LEU A 518 15.45 30.67 -7.91
C LEU A 518 16.01 29.33 -8.41
N ASP A 519 16.94 28.72 -7.68
CA ASP A 519 17.45 27.36 -7.95
C ASP A 519 16.34 26.31 -8.00
N SER A 520 15.39 26.41 -7.07
CA SER A 520 14.26 25.50 -6.94
C SER A 520 13.27 25.68 -8.09
N VAL A 521 12.83 26.91 -8.36
CA VAL A 521 11.86 27.23 -9.42
C VAL A 521 12.41 26.88 -10.80
N VAL A 522 13.66 27.22 -11.10
CA VAL A 522 14.30 26.84 -12.37
C VAL A 522 14.45 25.32 -12.47
N GLY A 523 14.71 24.63 -11.36
CA GLY A 523 14.72 23.16 -11.33
C GLY A 523 13.36 22.53 -11.61
N MET A 524 12.28 23.13 -11.11
CA MET A 524 10.91 22.69 -11.40
C MET A 524 10.54 22.91 -12.86
N LEU A 525 10.83 24.11 -13.40
CA LEU A 525 10.61 24.42 -14.81
C LEU A 525 11.44 23.53 -15.73
N ALA A 526 12.68 23.21 -15.35
CA ALA A 526 13.52 22.32 -16.15
C ALA A 526 12.91 20.93 -16.29
N ARG A 527 12.26 20.37 -15.25
CA ARG A 527 11.60 19.05 -15.34
C ARG A 527 10.25 19.07 -16.06
N SER A 528 9.72 20.24 -16.39
CA SER A 528 8.43 20.36 -17.06
C SER A 528 8.55 20.01 -18.55
N PRO A 529 7.60 19.24 -19.12
CA PRO A 529 7.57 18.99 -20.56
C PRO A 529 7.20 20.25 -21.37
N ALA A 530 6.67 21.29 -20.73
CA ALA A 530 6.14 22.46 -21.41
C ALA A 530 7.21 23.31 -22.11
N LYS A 531 6.91 23.74 -23.35
CA LYS A 531 7.81 24.55 -24.17
C LYS A 531 8.16 25.88 -23.50
N GLU A 532 7.18 26.55 -22.88
CA GLU A 532 7.39 27.82 -22.19
C GLU A 532 8.35 27.69 -21.00
N ALA A 533 8.24 26.60 -20.23
CA ALA A 533 9.13 26.32 -19.11
C ALA A 533 10.58 26.15 -19.58
N LYS A 534 10.81 25.34 -20.62
CA LYS A 534 12.13 25.14 -21.25
C LYS A 534 12.72 26.46 -21.75
N ARG A 535 11.92 27.31 -22.41
CA ARG A 535 12.34 28.65 -22.87
C ARG A 535 12.80 29.53 -21.71
N CYS A 536 12.05 29.56 -20.61
CA CYS A 536 12.41 30.32 -19.42
C CYS A 536 13.77 29.86 -18.86
N VAL A 537 14.00 28.54 -18.74
CA VAL A 537 15.28 27.98 -18.27
C VAL A 537 16.43 28.38 -19.18
N VAL A 538 16.26 28.29 -20.50
CA VAL A 538 17.28 28.72 -21.48
C VAL A 538 17.56 30.22 -21.38
N GLN A 539 16.51 31.05 -21.28
CA GLN A 539 16.65 32.50 -21.17
C GLN A 539 17.36 32.91 -19.88
N HIS A 540 17.00 32.29 -18.75
CA HIS A 540 17.64 32.50 -17.45
C HIS A 540 19.10 32.03 -17.47
N GLY A 541 19.34 30.80 -17.94
CA GLY A 541 20.65 30.17 -17.90
C GLY A 541 21.73 30.89 -18.70
N LEU A 542 21.35 31.60 -19.77
CA LEU A 542 22.26 32.39 -20.61
C LEU A 542 22.48 33.84 -20.11
N LYS A 543 21.91 34.24 -18.97
CA LYS A 543 22.17 35.56 -18.38
C LYS A 543 23.58 35.62 -17.78
N ARG A 544 24.28 36.72 -18.04
CA ARG A 544 25.67 36.99 -17.59
C ARG A 544 25.74 37.91 -16.36
N GLN A 545 24.78 37.79 -15.44
CA GLN A 545 24.67 38.65 -14.27
C GLN A 545 25.15 37.89 -13.02
N PRO A 546 26.27 38.28 -12.38
CA PRO A 546 26.82 37.53 -11.25
C PRO A 546 25.89 37.51 -10.02
N GLN A 547 25.01 38.51 -9.87
CA GLN A 547 24.03 38.59 -8.78
C GLN A 547 23.06 37.41 -8.78
N LEU A 548 22.76 36.87 -9.97
CA LEU A 548 21.86 35.72 -10.14
C LEU A 548 22.51 34.38 -9.74
N GLY A 549 23.80 34.35 -9.41
CA GLY A 549 24.53 33.12 -9.09
C GLY A 549 24.89 32.29 -10.33
N ASN A 550 24.92 30.95 -10.19
CA ASN A 550 25.39 30.05 -11.24
C ASN A 550 24.29 29.73 -12.28
N THR A 551 23.95 30.70 -13.13
CA THR A 551 22.91 30.59 -14.17
C THR A 551 23.16 29.43 -15.15
N LEU A 552 24.39 29.29 -15.65
CA LEU A 552 24.78 28.18 -16.53
C LEU A 552 24.73 26.82 -15.82
N GLY A 553 25.00 26.77 -14.51
CA GLY A 553 24.78 25.58 -13.70
C GLY A 553 23.32 25.12 -13.75
N ARG A 554 22.37 26.04 -13.61
CA ARG A 554 20.94 25.73 -13.72
C ARG A 554 20.54 25.29 -15.13
N LEU A 555 21.17 25.84 -16.16
CA LEU A 555 20.92 25.45 -17.55
C LEU A 555 21.18 23.96 -17.80
N SER A 556 22.21 23.39 -17.16
CA SER A 556 22.54 21.97 -17.29
C SER A 556 21.46 21.02 -16.75
N LYS A 557 20.45 21.52 -16.01
CA LYS A 557 19.27 20.72 -15.62
C LYS A 557 18.40 20.28 -16.81
N LEU A 558 18.60 20.87 -18.00
CA LEU A 558 18.01 20.41 -19.26
C LEU A 558 18.75 19.22 -19.89
N SER A 559 19.82 18.72 -19.28
CA SER A 559 20.60 17.59 -19.82
C SER A 559 19.71 16.38 -20.09
N GLY A 560 19.92 15.76 -21.25
CA GLY A 560 19.14 14.59 -21.70
C GLY A 560 17.71 14.90 -22.17
N GLN A 561 17.24 16.15 -22.09
CA GLN A 561 15.90 16.50 -22.59
C GLN A 561 15.92 16.87 -24.07
N ASP A 562 14.85 16.49 -24.76
CA ASP A 562 14.64 16.92 -26.13
C ASP A 562 14.01 18.33 -26.19
N LEU A 563 14.68 19.21 -26.93
CA LEU A 563 14.28 20.59 -27.22
C LEU A 563 13.96 20.78 -28.71
N SER A 564 13.95 19.72 -29.52
CA SER A 564 13.75 19.75 -30.98
C SER A 564 12.45 20.47 -31.39
N ASP A 565 11.43 20.33 -30.56
CA ASP A 565 10.12 20.96 -30.65
C ASP A 565 10.09 22.50 -30.55
N ASP A 566 11.21 23.13 -30.16
CA ASP A 566 11.37 24.56 -30.04
C ASP A 566 12.71 25.07 -30.61
N ARG A 567 12.73 25.19 -31.94
CA ARG A 567 13.89 25.66 -32.70
C ARG A 567 14.48 26.98 -32.19
N ALA A 568 13.66 27.92 -31.72
CA ALA A 568 14.15 29.21 -31.23
C ALA A 568 14.99 29.07 -29.96
N ALA A 569 14.64 28.14 -29.06
CA ALA A 569 15.43 27.84 -27.87
C ALA A 569 16.75 27.15 -28.24
N VAL A 570 16.71 26.18 -29.17
CA VAL A 570 17.90 25.47 -29.68
C VAL A 570 18.87 26.45 -30.35
N ASP A 571 18.39 27.33 -31.23
CA ASP A 571 19.21 28.34 -31.91
C ASP A 571 19.87 29.29 -30.90
N ARG A 572 19.17 29.60 -29.79
CA ARG A 572 19.70 30.45 -28.72
C ARG A 572 20.80 29.75 -27.92
N LEU A 573 20.65 28.45 -27.65
CA LEU A 573 21.68 27.62 -27.01
C LEU A 573 22.91 27.48 -27.90
N ILE A 574 22.75 27.20 -29.20
CA ILE A 574 23.85 27.12 -30.16
C ILE A 574 24.59 28.46 -30.25
N ARG A 575 23.85 29.58 -30.28
CA ARG A 575 24.46 30.91 -30.23
C ARG A 575 25.25 31.13 -28.94
N GLY A 576 24.66 30.80 -27.78
CA GLY A 576 25.33 30.88 -26.48
C GLY A 576 26.60 30.03 -26.42
N LEU A 577 26.56 28.82 -26.98
CA LEU A 577 27.72 27.93 -27.10
C LEU A 577 28.83 28.63 -27.88
N ARG A 578 28.52 29.14 -29.09
CA ARG A 578 29.49 29.82 -29.96
C ARG A 578 30.10 31.06 -29.32
N GLU A 579 29.34 31.82 -28.53
CA GLU A 579 29.83 32.99 -27.80
C GLU A 579 30.76 32.64 -26.63
N GLU A 580 30.57 31.49 -25.97
CA GLU A 580 31.41 31.03 -24.87
C GLU A 580 32.69 30.33 -25.33
N LEU A 581 32.76 29.88 -26.59
CA LEU A 581 33.94 29.22 -27.15
C LEU A 581 35.19 30.12 -27.03
N PRO A 582 36.35 29.54 -26.69
CA PRO A 582 37.61 30.27 -26.58
C PRO A 582 38.13 30.69 -27.96
N THR A 583 38.72 31.88 -28.07
CA THR A 583 39.33 32.34 -29.32
C THR A 583 40.71 31.71 -29.52
N LYS A 584 41.03 31.34 -30.77
CA LYS A 584 42.38 30.88 -31.15
C LYS A 584 43.26 32.10 -31.44
N VAL A 585 44.41 32.18 -30.78
CA VAL A 585 45.44 33.21 -31.07
C VAL A 585 46.70 32.48 -31.53
N LEU A 586 47.10 32.70 -32.80
CA LEU A 586 48.29 32.08 -33.40
C LEU A 586 48.32 30.54 -33.32
N GLY A 587 47.16 29.89 -33.43
CA GLY A 587 47.04 28.42 -33.35
C GLY A 587 47.02 27.86 -31.92
N LEU A 588 47.21 28.69 -30.89
CA LEU A 588 47.08 28.32 -29.49
C LEU A 588 45.70 28.75 -28.96
N THR A 589 44.97 27.80 -28.38
CA THR A 589 43.68 28.06 -27.73
C THR A 589 43.93 28.47 -26.28
N VAL A 590 43.62 29.72 -25.93
CA VAL A 590 43.72 30.22 -24.55
C VAL A 590 42.39 29.92 -23.84
N VAL A 591 42.37 28.85 -23.05
CA VAL A 591 41.16 28.42 -22.32
C VAL A 591 41.27 28.82 -20.85
N SER A 592 40.32 29.62 -20.36
CA SER A 592 40.15 29.76 -18.91
C SER A 592 39.29 28.61 -18.39
N GLY A 593 39.62 28.06 -17.23
CA GLY A 593 38.82 26.99 -16.60
C GLY A 593 37.38 27.40 -16.27
N ARG A 594 37.06 28.71 -16.26
CA ARG A 594 35.68 29.21 -16.18
C ARG A 594 34.95 29.03 -17.51
N LYS A 595 35.54 29.45 -18.63
CA LYS A 595 34.95 29.31 -19.96
C LYS A 595 34.77 27.84 -20.37
N ALA A 596 35.74 26.97 -20.06
CA ALA A 596 35.61 25.54 -20.32
C ALA A 596 34.35 24.96 -19.66
N ARG A 597 34.15 25.24 -18.36
CA ARG A 597 32.96 24.83 -17.62
C ARG A 597 31.67 25.44 -18.19
N SER A 598 31.69 26.70 -18.62
CA SER A 598 30.53 27.32 -19.29
C SER A 598 30.13 26.56 -20.56
N VAL A 599 31.11 26.23 -21.40
CA VAL A 599 30.92 25.48 -22.65
C VAL A 599 30.36 24.08 -22.35
N GLU A 600 30.91 23.37 -21.36
CA GLU A 600 30.42 22.05 -20.94
C GLU A 600 28.95 22.07 -20.52
N ARG A 601 28.53 23.08 -19.74
CA ARG A 601 27.14 23.21 -19.27
C ARG A 601 26.15 23.44 -20.41
N ILE A 602 26.56 24.17 -21.45
CA ILE A 602 25.72 24.37 -22.65
C ILE A 602 25.68 23.10 -23.49
N ILE A 603 26.80 22.38 -23.64
CA ILE A 603 26.84 21.07 -24.31
C ILE A 603 25.93 20.06 -23.60
N GLN A 604 25.96 20.02 -22.27
CA GLN A 604 25.06 19.17 -21.47
C GLN A 604 23.60 19.50 -21.75
N ALA A 605 23.22 20.78 -21.78
CA ALA A 605 21.84 21.19 -22.08
C ALA A 605 21.38 20.80 -23.49
N LEU A 606 22.29 20.65 -24.45
CA LEU A 606 22.00 20.20 -25.82
C LEU A 606 22.01 18.67 -25.99
N SER A 607 22.43 17.91 -24.96
CA SER A 607 22.75 16.48 -25.10
C SER A 607 21.58 15.57 -25.41
N GLY A 608 20.34 15.98 -25.11
CA GLY A 608 19.13 15.22 -25.44
C GLY A 608 18.46 15.64 -26.74
N THR A 609 18.97 16.67 -27.44
CA THR A 609 18.32 17.25 -28.62
C THR A 609 18.99 16.79 -29.91
N ASP A 610 18.42 15.77 -30.54
CA ASP A 610 18.93 15.23 -31.80
C ASP A 610 18.40 16.02 -33.01
N SER A 611 19.03 17.15 -33.31
CA SER A 611 18.70 17.95 -34.48
C SER A 611 19.93 18.19 -35.37
N PRO A 612 19.74 18.40 -36.70
CA PRO A 612 20.85 18.69 -37.61
C PRO A 612 21.71 19.88 -37.16
N ALA A 613 21.09 20.94 -36.64
CA ALA A 613 21.78 22.13 -36.16
C ALA A 613 22.65 21.85 -34.92
N VAL A 614 22.19 20.97 -34.01
CA VAL A 614 22.97 20.57 -32.83
C VAL A 614 24.14 19.67 -33.24
N ARG A 615 23.91 18.73 -34.16
CA ARG A 615 24.99 17.87 -34.68
C ARG A 615 26.08 18.68 -35.37
N GLU A 616 25.70 19.65 -36.20
CA GLU A 616 26.62 20.58 -36.85
C GLU A 616 27.42 21.39 -35.83
N ALA A 617 26.75 22.02 -34.86
CA ALA A 617 27.40 22.85 -33.84
C ALA A 617 28.36 22.05 -32.95
N LEU A 618 28.00 20.83 -32.51
CA LEU A 618 28.89 19.99 -31.73
C LEU A 618 30.04 19.43 -32.59
N GLY A 619 29.80 19.15 -33.88
CA GLY A 619 30.82 18.72 -34.83
C GLY A 619 31.90 19.78 -35.02
N GLU A 620 31.48 21.04 -35.22
CA GLU A 620 32.38 22.21 -35.26
C GLU A 620 33.27 22.29 -34.01
N VAL A 621 32.71 22.02 -32.81
CA VAL A 621 33.46 22.04 -31.54
C VAL A 621 34.50 20.91 -31.50
N VAL A 622 34.13 19.70 -31.90
CA VAL A 622 35.05 18.54 -31.92
C VAL A 622 36.21 18.77 -32.88
N GLU A 623 35.93 19.24 -34.09
CA GLU A 623 36.95 19.51 -35.11
C GLU A 623 37.86 20.68 -34.72
N SER A 624 37.27 21.78 -34.25
CA SER A 624 38.03 23.02 -34.01
C SER A 624 38.79 23.00 -32.68
N TYR A 625 38.37 22.24 -31.69
CA TYR A 625 38.95 22.27 -30.34
C TYR A 625 39.44 20.90 -29.85
N SER A 626 39.89 20.05 -30.78
CA SER A 626 40.46 18.73 -30.49
C SER A 626 41.49 18.78 -29.36
N GLY A 627 41.34 17.91 -28.36
CA GLY A 627 42.22 17.83 -27.18
C GLY A 627 41.77 18.63 -25.95
N GLN A 628 40.66 19.37 -26.03
CA GLN A 628 40.03 19.99 -24.87
C GLN A 628 39.00 19.05 -24.21
N GLU A 629 38.81 19.16 -22.88
CA GLU A 629 37.85 18.33 -22.14
C GLU A 629 36.41 18.51 -22.65
N PHE A 630 35.99 19.75 -22.88
CA PHE A 630 34.66 20.06 -23.43
C PHE A 630 34.45 19.53 -24.86
N ALA A 631 35.50 19.44 -25.68
CA ALA A 631 35.42 18.84 -27.02
C ALA A 631 35.28 17.31 -26.93
N THR A 632 35.91 16.69 -25.94
CA THR A 632 35.72 15.27 -25.64
C THR A 632 34.29 14.98 -25.19
N LEU A 633 33.71 15.86 -24.37
CA LEU A 633 32.30 15.80 -23.99
C LEU A 633 31.38 15.95 -25.22
N ALA A 634 31.64 16.92 -26.09
CA ALA A 634 30.88 17.10 -27.33
C ALA A 634 30.93 15.87 -28.24
N ALA A 635 32.10 15.24 -28.39
CA ALA A 635 32.25 14.00 -29.16
C ALA A 635 31.45 12.84 -28.57
N ARG A 636 31.45 12.70 -27.23
CA ARG A 636 30.64 11.71 -26.53
C ARG A 636 29.15 11.93 -26.77
N VAL A 637 28.68 13.16 -26.59
CA VAL A 637 27.26 13.52 -26.83
C VAL A 637 26.89 13.22 -28.29
N LEU A 638 27.70 13.67 -29.26
CA LEU A 638 27.49 13.38 -30.68
C LEU A 638 27.37 11.88 -31.00
N SER A 639 28.18 11.04 -30.35
CA SER A 639 28.12 9.58 -30.54
C SER A 639 26.86 8.93 -29.95
N GLN A 640 26.24 9.59 -28.97
CA GLN A 640 25.04 9.11 -28.29
C GLN A 640 23.75 9.59 -29.00
N LEU A 641 23.79 10.76 -29.65
CA LEU A 641 22.69 11.29 -30.45
C LEU A 641 22.31 10.30 -31.57
N GLY A 642 21.06 9.82 -31.54
CA GLY A 642 20.54 8.82 -32.49
C GLY A 642 20.73 7.35 -32.07
N THR A 643 21.33 7.06 -30.91
CA THR A 643 21.51 5.67 -30.41
C THR A 643 20.63 5.30 -29.20
N GLY A 644 19.91 6.27 -28.62
CA GLY A 644 19.06 6.06 -27.45
C GLY A 644 17.59 5.87 -27.83
N ALA A 645 17.04 4.72 -27.44
CA ALA A 645 15.64 4.35 -27.48
C ALA A 645 14.71 5.47 -27.00
N HIS A 646 13.54 5.54 -27.62
CA HIS A 646 12.36 6.13 -27.02
C HIS A 646 12.24 5.61 -25.57
N SER A 647 12.58 6.44 -24.59
CA SER A 647 12.20 6.22 -23.20
C SER A 647 10.73 6.60 -23.06
N ASP A 648 9.89 5.92 -23.83
CA ASP A 648 8.44 6.04 -23.84
C ASP A 648 7.89 4.61 -23.80
N GLU A 649 8.21 3.93 -22.70
CA GLU A 649 7.47 2.80 -22.13
C GLU A 649 8.20 2.43 -20.83
N ALA A 650 7.80 3.09 -19.74
CA ALA A 650 7.97 2.48 -18.44
C ALA A 650 7.22 1.13 -18.47
N PRO A 651 7.75 0.05 -17.87
CA PRO A 651 6.96 -1.18 -17.69
C PRO A 651 5.64 -0.78 -17.02
N SER A 652 4.52 -1.22 -17.61
CA SER A 652 3.19 -0.91 -17.12
C SER A 652 3.13 -1.14 -15.61
N ALA A 653 2.68 -0.12 -14.87
CA ALA A 653 2.71 -0.11 -13.42
C ALA A 653 2.11 -1.43 -12.87
N ALA A 654 2.97 -2.26 -12.26
CA ALA A 654 2.52 -3.46 -11.59
C ALA A 654 2.01 -3.06 -10.19
N LEU A 655 0.73 -3.35 -9.88
CA LEU A 655 0.21 -3.20 -8.53
C LEU A 655 0.60 -4.43 -7.73
N THR A 656 1.26 -4.25 -6.59
CA THR A 656 1.68 -5.36 -5.72
C THR A 656 1.25 -5.08 -4.30
N GLY A 657 0.81 -6.08 -3.55
CA GLY A 657 0.41 -5.91 -2.16
C GLY A 657 0.23 -7.23 -1.41
N ASP A 658 -0.13 -7.13 -0.13
CA ASP A 658 -0.35 -8.28 0.76
C ASP A 658 -1.85 -8.64 0.85
N LEU A 659 -2.18 -9.92 0.63
CA LEU A 659 -3.56 -10.39 0.65
C LEU A 659 -4.15 -10.46 2.06
N ASP A 660 -3.33 -10.57 3.11
CA ASP A 660 -3.82 -10.48 4.49
C ASP A 660 -4.25 -9.04 4.86
N LEU A 661 -3.88 -8.04 4.04
CA LEU A 661 -4.20 -6.62 4.25
C LEU A 661 -5.31 -6.10 3.33
N PHE A 662 -5.25 -6.41 2.03
CA PHE A 662 -6.30 -5.99 1.09
C PHE A 662 -7.53 -6.88 1.14
N GLY A 663 -7.34 -8.17 1.47
CA GLY A 663 -8.34 -9.19 1.21
C GLY A 663 -8.57 -9.41 -0.28
N LEU A 664 -8.65 -10.67 -0.70
CA LEU A 664 -8.97 -10.98 -2.09
C LEU A 664 -10.28 -10.32 -2.59
N PRO A 665 -11.39 -10.24 -1.80
CA PRO A 665 -12.60 -9.54 -2.24
C PRO A 665 -12.39 -8.07 -2.57
N GLY A 666 -11.73 -7.32 -1.67
CA GLY A 666 -11.50 -5.89 -1.84
C GLY A 666 -10.60 -5.60 -3.04
N LEU A 667 -9.59 -6.43 -3.26
CA LEU A 667 -8.72 -6.34 -4.42
C LEU A 667 -9.48 -6.58 -5.74
N LEU A 668 -10.24 -7.67 -5.84
CA LEU A 668 -11.00 -7.98 -7.05
C LEU A 668 -12.02 -6.86 -7.37
N GLN A 669 -12.68 -6.33 -6.35
CA GLN A 669 -13.62 -5.21 -6.48
C GLN A 669 -12.90 -3.94 -6.97
N SER A 670 -11.77 -3.58 -6.36
CA SER A 670 -10.99 -2.40 -6.75
C SER A 670 -10.50 -2.46 -8.20
N LEU A 671 -10.03 -3.63 -8.66
CA LEU A 671 -9.63 -3.84 -10.04
C LEU A 671 -10.81 -3.71 -11.02
N SER A 672 -11.98 -4.19 -10.60
CA SER A 672 -13.24 -4.07 -11.35
C SER A 672 -13.70 -2.61 -11.46
N ASP A 673 -13.77 -1.90 -10.35
CA ASP A 673 -14.26 -0.51 -10.30
C ASP A 673 -13.32 0.46 -11.00
N SER A 674 -12.01 0.19 -10.93
CA SER A 674 -10.98 0.93 -11.67
C SER A 674 -10.94 0.57 -13.16
N GLN A 675 -11.82 -0.33 -13.63
CA GLN A 675 -11.92 -0.81 -15.02
C GLN A 675 -10.57 -1.25 -15.60
N LEU A 676 -9.72 -1.87 -14.79
CA LEU A 676 -8.36 -2.22 -15.20
C LEU A 676 -8.37 -3.46 -16.12
N THR A 677 -7.50 -3.44 -17.12
CA THR A 677 -7.16 -4.60 -17.97
C THR A 677 -5.78 -5.12 -17.58
N GLY A 678 -5.66 -6.42 -17.36
CA GLY A 678 -4.40 -7.03 -16.95
C GLY A 678 -4.54 -8.41 -16.30
N MET A 679 -3.43 -8.90 -15.76
CA MET A 679 -3.37 -10.20 -15.10
C MET A 679 -3.04 -10.03 -13.62
N LEU A 680 -3.95 -10.47 -12.76
CA LEU A 680 -3.74 -10.63 -11.32
C LEU A 680 -3.14 -12.01 -11.05
N THR A 681 -2.00 -12.05 -10.36
CA THR A 681 -1.36 -13.27 -9.87
C THR A 681 -1.37 -13.26 -8.35
N VAL A 682 -1.90 -14.31 -7.73
CA VAL A 682 -1.88 -14.53 -6.29
C VAL A 682 -0.75 -15.50 -5.97
N LEU A 683 0.12 -15.10 -5.05
CA LEU A 683 1.28 -15.85 -4.58
C LEU A 683 1.03 -16.32 -3.15
N ASP A 684 1.40 -17.56 -2.83
CA ASP A 684 1.39 -18.08 -1.47
C ASP A 684 2.60 -17.57 -0.65
N GLY A 685 2.66 -17.96 0.63
CA GLY A 685 3.77 -17.60 1.54
C GLY A 685 5.16 -18.08 1.11
N ASP A 686 5.23 -19.07 0.21
CA ASP A 686 6.48 -19.57 -0.38
C ASP A 686 6.83 -18.86 -1.71
N GLY A 687 6.00 -17.89 -2.13
CA GLY A 687 6.16 -17.14 -3.38
C GLY A 687 5.74 -17.92 -4.63
N ARG A 688 5.03 -19.04 -4.48
CA ARG A 688 4.50 -19.83 -5.61
C ARG A 688 3.14 -19.31 -6.03
N THR A 689 2.83 -19.41 -7.33
CA THR A 689 1.53 -19.02 -7.85
C THR A 689 0.44 -19.95 -7.32
N ALA A 690 -0.44 -19.40 -6.48
CA ALA A 690 -1.63 -20.09 -5.99
C ALA A 690 -2.84 -19.87 -6.91
N ALA A 691 -2.94 -18.71 -7.56
CA ALA A 691 -3.98 -18.43 -8.54
C ALA A 691 -3.60 -17.34 -9.55
N ALA A 692 -4.30 -17.30 -10.69
CA ALA A 692 -4.21 -16.27 -11.71
C ALA A 692 -5.62 -15.84 -12.17
N VAL A 693 -5.86 -14.54 -12.31
CA VAL A 693 -7.15 -13.96 -12.71
C VAL A 693 -6.92 -12.88 -13.75
N ALA A 694 -7.51 -13.04 -14.94
CA ALA A 694 -7.41 -12.08 -16.02
C ALA A 694 -8.61 -11.13 -16.03
N PHE A 695 -8.34 -9.85 -16.23
CA PHE A 695 -9.31 -8.78 -16.30
C PHE A 695 -9.25 -8.08 -17.66
N ASP A 696 -10.40 -7.71 -18.18
CA ASP A 696 -10.55 -6.81 -19.33
C ASP A 696 -11.60 -5.75 -19.00
N THR A 697 -11.21 -4.48 -18.95
CA THR A 697 -12.07 -3.35 -18.60
C THR A 697 -12.84 -3.55 -17.28
N GLY A 698 -12.19 -4.18 -16.30
CA GLY A 698 -12.79 -4.51 -15.00
C GLY A 698 -13.62 -5.80 -14.96
N PHE A 699 -13.89 -6.44 -16.10
CA PHE A 699 -14.59 -7.72 -16.15
C PHE A 699 -13.60 -8.88 -16.08
N MET A 700 -13.95 -9.93 -15.31
CA MET A 700 -13.14 -11.15 -15.26
C MET A 700 -13.34 -11.96 -16.54
N THR A 701 -12.27 -12.21 -17.28
CA THR A 701 -12.29 -13.02 -18.51
C THR A 701 -11.86 -14.47 -18.26
N SER A 702 -10.95 -14.68 -17.31
CA SER A 702 -10.55 -16.03 -16.86
C SER A 702 -10.03 -15.99 -15.42
N ALA A 703 -10.11 -17.13 -14.75
CA ALA A 703 -9.53 -17.35 -13.43
C ALA A 703 -9.09 -18.81 -13.29
N GLU A 704 -7.96 -19.04 -12.65
CA GLU A 704 -7.39 -20.36 -12.39
C GLU A 704 -6.86 -20.44 -10.96
N ALA A 705 -7.19 -21.51 -10.24
CA ALA A 705 -6.67 -21.82 -8.91
C ALA A 705 -6.46 -23.34 -8.81
N GLY A 706 -5.20 -23.78 -8.90
CA GLY A 706 -4.89 -25.20 -9.08
C GLY A 706 -5.53 -25.76 -10.36
N GLU A 707 -6.37 -26.80 -10.24
CA GLU A 707 -7.12 -27.38 -11.37
C GLU A 707 -8.47 -26.70 -11.63
N LEU A 708 -8.91 -25.79 -10.75
CA LEU A 708 -10.19 -25.10 -10.87
C LEU A 708 -10.10 -23.91 -11.82
N ARG A 709 -11.18 -23.66 -12.57
CA ARG A 709 -11.26 -22.59 -13.57
C ARG A 709 -12.53 -21.77 -13.45
N GLY A 710 -12.45 -20.52 -13.92
CA GLY A 710 -13.57 -19.58 -13.95
C GLY A 710 -14.04 -19.19 -12.55
N GLU A 711 -15.35 -18.99 -12.37
CA GLU A 711 -15.91 -18.53 -11.09
C GLU A 711 -15.59 -19.47 -9.92
N VAL A 712 -15.52 -20.78 -10.18
CA VAL A 712 -15.22 -21.79 -9.16
C VAL A 712 -13.82 -21.60 -8.56
N ALA A 713 -12.85 -21.14 -9.37
CA ALA A 713 -11.52 -20.80 -8.87
C ALA A 713 -11.59 -19.64 -7.88
N ILE A 714 -12.38 -18.60 -8.18
CA ILE A 714 -12.59 -17.46 -7.29
C ILE A 714 -13.27 -17.89 -5.99
N TYR A 715 -14.34 -18.69 -6.07
CA TYR A 715 -15.03 -19.19 -4.89
C TYR A 715 -14.10 -20.01 -3.99
N GLN A 716 -13.28 -20.90 -4.56
CA GLN A 716 -12.31 -21.68 -3.79
C GLN A 716 -11.28 -20.80 -3.05
N LEU A 717 -10.82 -19.70 -3.66
CA LEU A 717 -9.89 -18.77 -3.02
C LEU A 717 -10.54 -17.98 -1.87
N LEU A 718 -11.85 -17.74 -1.94
CA LEU A 718 -12.61 -17.12 -0.86
C LEU A 718 -12.90 -18.11 0.28
N GLU A 719 -13.25 -19.35 -0.06
CA GLU A 719 -13.50 -20.46 0.88
C GLU A 719 -12.25 -20.84 1.69
N LYS A 720 -11.10 -20.88 1.03
CA LYS A 720 -9.78 -21.14 1.64
C LYS A 720 -8.82 -20.01 1.28
N PRO A 721 -8.84 -18.89 2.04
CA PRO A 721 -7.98 -17.75 1.79
C PRO A 721 -6.50 -18.14 1.77
N VAL A 722 -5.82 -17.79 0.69
CA VAL A 722 -4.37 -17.93 0.57
C VAL A 722 -3.72 -16.80 1.35
N ARG A 723 -2.86 -17.16 2.31
CA ARG A 723 -1.97 -16.19 2.95
C ARG A 723 -0.78 -15.93 2.01
N GLY A 724 -0.56 -14.68 1.63
CA GLY A 724 0.52 -14.32 0.72
C GLY A 724 0.31 -12.98 0.05
N ARG A 725 0.89 -12.81 -1.15
CA ARG A 725 0.92 -11.52 -1.85
C ARG A 725 0.20 -11.60 -3.18
N PHE A 726 -0.08 -10.45 -3.77
CA PHE A 726 -0.55 -10.37 -5.14
C PHE A 726 0.34 -9.48 -6.00
N VAL A 727 0.29 -9.73 -7.30
CA VAL A 727 0.91 -8.92 -8.35
C VAL A 727 -0.09 -8.79 -9.48
N PHE A 728 -0.49 -7.57 -9.81
CA PHE A 728 -1.30 -7.25 -10.97
C PHE A 728 -0.44 -6.52 -12.00
N VAL A 729 -0.31 -7.10 -13.19
CA VAL A 729 0.39 -6.48 -14.30
C VAL A 729 -0.64 -5.93 -15.26
N LYS A 730 -0.69 -4.59 -15.40
CA LYS A 730 -1.57 -3.93 -16.36
C LYS A 730 -1.12 -4.31 -17.77
N GLN A 731 -2.05 -4.73 -18.62
CA GLN A 731 -1.75 -5.04 -20.01
C GLN A 731 -2.68 -4.23 -20.90
N GLU A 732 -2.15 -3.70 -22.01
CA GLU A 732 -3.02 -3.13 -23.04
C GLU A 732 -3.87 -4.25 -23.62
N SER A 733 -5.17 -4.00 -23.82
CA SER A 733 -6.10 -4.98 -24.37
C SER A 733 -5.55 -5.53 -25.69
N ALA A 734 -5.04 -6.76 -25.66
CA ALA A 734 -4.44 -7.43 -26.82
C ALA A 734 -5.46 -7.90 -27.87
N CYS A 735 -6.68 -7.36 -27.86
CA CYS A 735 -7.70 -7.68 -28.86
C CYS A 735 -7.47 -6.83 -30.11
N GLY A 736 -6.66 -7.37 -31.03
CA GLY A 736 -6.83 -7.08 -32.45
C GLY A 736 -8.27 -7.45 -32.88
N ALA A 737 -8.83 -6.66 -33.78
CA ALA A 737 -10.24 -6.57 -34.14
C ALA A 737 -10.97 -7.84 -34.64
N ASP A 738 -10.43 -9.06 -34.48
CA ASP A 738 -10.96 -10.29 -35.11
C ASP A 738 -11.07 -11.54 -34.18
N ALA A 739 -10.96 -11.40 -32.85
CA ALA A 739 -11.29 -12.49 -31.92
C ALA A 739 -12.65 -12.25 -31.24
N PRO A 740 -13.56 -13.25 -31.13
CA PRO A 740 -14.80 -13.08 -30.39
C PRO A 740 -14.46 -12.85 -28.92
N ALA A 741 -14.76 -11.65 -28.42
CA ALA A 741 -14.60 -11.30 -27.01
C ALA A 741 -15.33 -12.35 -26.16
N ALA A 742 -14.58 -13.14 -25.38
CA ALA A 742 -15.18 -13.93 -24.31
C ALA A 742 -15.92 -12.96 -23.40
N ALA A 743 -17.24 -13.12 -23.28
CA ALA A 743 -18.07 -12.22 -22.49
C ALA A 743 -17.54 -12.20 -21.04
N GLY A 744 -16.89 -11.09 -20.68
CA GLY A 744 -16.33 -10.89 -19.34
C GLY A 744 -17.44 -10.95 -18.29
N LYS A 745 -17.14 -11.51 -17.12
CA LYS A 745 -18.09 -11.67 -16.02
C LYS A 745 -17.94 -10.55 -15.00
N PRO A 746 -19.05 -9.97 -14.51
CA PRO A 746 -19.00 -8.92 -13.50
C PRO A 746 -18.51 -9.48 -12.16
N VAL A 747 -17.62 -8.75 -11.48
CA VAL A 747 -16.98 -9.21 -10.25
C VAL A 747 -17.91 -9.19 -9.04
N ALA A 748 -18.70 -8.12 -8.87
CA ALA A 748 -19.53 -7.96 -7.67
C ALA A 748 -20.51 -9.13 -7.40
N PRO A 749 -21.28 -9.65 -8.39
CA PRO A 749 -22.14 -10.81 -8.16
C PRO A 749 -21.36 -12.07 -7.73
N MET A 750 -20.16 -12.28 -8.26
CA MET A 750 -19.30 -13.40 -7.87
C MET A 750 -18.79 -13.23 -6.45
N LEU A 751 -18.39 -12.02 -6.05
CA LEU A 751 -17.95 -11.77 -4.67
C LEU A 751 -19.06 -12.04 -3.66
N PHE A 752 -20.30 -11.60 -3.94
CA PHE A 752 -21.43 -11.85 -3.04
C PHE A 752 -21.78 -13.34 -2.92
N GLU A 753 -21.78 -14.06 -4.03
CA GLU A 753 -21.96 -15.52 -4.03
C GLU A 753 -20.82 -16.22 -3.28
N GLY A 754 -19.58 -15.77 -3.45
CA GLY A 754 -18.41 -16.29 -2.74
C GLY A 754 -18.47 -16.08 -1.23
N ILE A 755 -18.93 -14.91 -0.77
CA ILE A 755 -19.14 -14.64 0.67
C ILE A 755 -20.21 -15.57 1.25
N ARG A 756 -21.35 -15.72 0.55
CA ARG A 756 -22.41 -16.66 0.96
C ARG A 756 -21.88 -18.09 1.07
N ARG A 757 -21.08 -18.53 0.08
CA ARG A 757 -20.44 -19.85 0.06
C ARG A 757 -19.43 -20.03 1.18
N TYR A 758 -18.62 -19.02 1.48
CA TYR A 758 -17.69 -19.07 2.61
C TYR A 758 -18.41 -19.33 3.93
N ASP A 759 -19.49 -18.59 4.22
CA ASP A 759 -20.26 -18.79 5.46
C ASP A 759 -20.91 -20.17 5.54
N GLU A 760 -21.46 -20.65 4.43
CA GLU A 760 -22.00 -22.02 4.34
C GLU A 760 -20.92 -23.10 4.45
N PHE A 761 -19.76 -22.90 3.84
CA PHE A 761 -18.61 -23.78 3.95
C PHE A 761 -18.13 -23.87 5.40
N MET A 762 -17.98 -22.74 6.09
CA MET A 762 -17.57 -22.70 7.50
C MET A 762 -18.58 -23.42 8.41
N ARG A 763 -19.88 -23.31 8.12
CA ARG A 763 -20.94 -24.08 8.80
C ARG A 763 -20.82 -25.58 8.52
N ALA A 764 -20.66 -25.97 7.27
CA ALA A 764 -20.54 -27.37 6.88
C ALA A 764 -19.28 -28.04 7.45
N ALA A 765 -18.15 -27.32 7.45
CA ALA A 765 -16.88 -27.75 8.04
C ALA A 765 -16.94 -27.91 9.58
N ALA A 766 -17.93 -27.30 10.24
CA ALA A 766 -18.19 -27.53 11.66
C ALA A 766 -18.78 -28.91 11.95
N LEU A 767 -19.69 -29.36 11.07
CA LEU A 767 -20.35 -30.65 11.19
C LEU A 767 -19.45 -31.78 10.67
N ALA A 768 -18.67 -31.51 9.63
CA ALA A 768 -17.69 -32.43 9.07
C ALA A 768 -16.30 -31.78 9.06
N PRO A 769 -15.49 -31.92 10.13
CA PRO A 769 -14.11 -31.39 10.18
C PRO A 769 -13.12 -32.17 9.31
N ASP A 770 -11.95 -31.55 9.09
CA ASP A 770 -10.92 -31.98 8.14
C ASP A 770 -10.43 -33.41 8.34
N GLY A 771 -10.20 -33.81 9.59
CA GLY A 771 -9.72 -35.15 9.97
C GLY A 771 -10.81 -36.15 10.34
N ALA A 772 -12.09 -35.79 10.23
CA ALA A 772 -13.18 -36.66 10.66
C ALA A 772 -13.37 -37.84 9.69
N ARG A 773 -13.68 -39.01 10.24
CA ARG A 773 -14.06 -40.22 9.49
C ARG A 773 -15.51 -40.52 9.74
N PHE A 774 -16.14 -41.19 8.78
CA PHE A 774 -17.57 -41.39 8.79
C PHE A 774 -17.95 -42.81 8.42
N ARG A 775 -19.11 -43.24 8.90
CA ARG A 775 -19.73 -44.51 8.54
C ARG A 775 -21.20 -44.32 8.20
N SER A 776 -21.78 -45.27 7.45
CA SER A 776 -23.20 -45.25 7.13
C SER A 776 -24.02 -45.72 8.33
N THR A 777 -25.16 -45.07 8.55
CA THR A 777 -26.17 -45.46 9.55
C THR A 777 -27.12 -46.54 9.03
N GLY A 778 -26.94 -47.00 7.79
CA GLY A 778 -27.88 -47.89 7.08
C GLY A 778 -29.08 -47.16 6.46
N LYS A 779 -29.28 -45.87 6.73
CA LYS A 779 -30.27 -45.04 6.04
C LYS A 779 -29.75 -44.66 4.65
N ARG A 780 -30.61 -44.78 3.63
CA ARG A 780 -30.27 -44.46 2.24
C ARG A 780 -30.07 -42.95 2.08
N PRO A 781 -28.93 -42.49 1.53
CA PRO A 781 -28.68 -41.07 1.32
C PRO A 781 -29.63 -40.49 0.29
N THR A 782 -30.12 -39.27 0.53
CA THR A 782 -30.86 -38.51 -0.47
C THR A 782 -29.94 -37.59 -1.27
N ASN A 783 -30.38 -37.21 -2.47
CA ASN A 783 -29.63 -36.28 -3.31
C ASN A 783 -29.78 -34.85 -2.76
N VAL A 784 -28.71 -34.06 -2.84
CA VAL A 784 -28.75 -32.65 -2.51
C VAL A 784 -29.37 -31.90 -3.68
N ALA A 785 -30.44 -31.12 -3.42
CA ALA A 785 -31.23 -30.45 -4.46
C ALA A 785 -30.39 -29.52 -5.36
N ASP A 786 -29.34 -28.91 -4.80
CA ASP A 786 -28.48 -27.94 -5.48
C ASP A 786 -27.23 -28.58 -6.11
N GLU A 787 -27.08 -29.91 -6.07
CA GLU A 787 -25.94 -30.63 -6.66
C GLU A 787 -26.40 -31.51 -7.83
N PRO A 788 -26.29 -31.04 -9.08
CA PRO A 788 -26.74 -31.80 -10.25
C PRO A 788 -25.79 -32.95 -10.61
N ASN A 789 -24.51 -32.92 -10.18
CA ASN A 789 -23.53 -33.94 -10.54
C ASN A 789 -23.68 -35.19 -9.66
N THR A 790 -24.51 -36.12 -10.12
CA THR A 790 -24.79 -37.38 -9.41
C THR A 790 -23.55 -38.28 -9.30
N ASP A 791 -22.60 -38.20 -10.22
CA ASP A 791 -21.38 -39.01 -10.16
C ASP A 791 -20.40 -38.49 -9.11
N LEU A 792 -20.32 -37.17 -8.94
CA LEU A 792 -19.60 -36.54 -7.83
C LEU A 792 -20.16 -37.00 -6.48
N VAL A 793 -21.49 -36.93 -6.32
CA VAL A 793 -22.20 -37.38 -5.09
C VAL A 793 -21.86 -38.84 -4.76
N LYS A 794 -21.93 -39.74 -5.75
CA LYS A 794 -21.59 -41.16 -5.57
C LYS A 794 -20.12 -41.37 -5.23
N ASN A 795 -19.21 -40.65 -5.87
CA ASN A 795 -17.77 -40.76 -5.64
C ASN A 795 -17.41 -40.31 -4.21
N ILE A 796 -17.91 -39.15 -3.80
CA ILE A 796 -17.68 -38.61 -2.44
C ILE A 796 -18.28 -39.55 -1.39
N TRP A 797 -19.51 -40.04 -1.59
CA TRP A 797 -20.13 -41.01 -0.68
C TRP A 797 -19.29 -42.28 -0.54
N LYS A 798 -18.83 -42.86 -1.66
CA LYS A 798 -17.99 -44.05 -1.66
C LYS A 798 -16.69 -43.81 -0.89
N ARG A 799 -15.97 -42.73 -1.19
CA ARG A 799 -14.71 -42.37 -0.53
C ARG A 799 -14.89 -42.11 0.96
N ALA A 800 -15.99 -41.46 1.37
CA ALA A 800 -16.31 -41.24 2.77
C ALA A 800 -16.47 -42.57 3.53
N LEU A 801 -17.15 -43.56 2.94
CA LEU A 801 -17.32 -44.89 3.53
C LEU A 801 -16.05 -45.75 3.51
N GLU A 802 -15.14 -45.49 2.58
CA GLU A 802 -13.79 -46.08 2.54
C GLU A 802 -12.84 -45.44 3.59
N GLY A 803 -13.32 -44.46 4.35
CA GLY A 803 -12.60 -43.82 5.45
C GLY A 803 -11.75 -42.62 5.04
N ALA A 804 -11.89 -42.12 3.81
CA ALA A 804 -11.28 -40.86 3.39
C ALA A 804 -11.90 -39.69 4.16
N THR A 805 -11.06 -38.81 4.67
CA THR A 805 -11.52 -37.62 5.41
C THR A 805 -11.95 -36.51 4.44
N PRO A 806 -12.77 -35.55 4.86
CA PRO A 806 -13.20 -34.44 4.02
C PRO A 806 -12.02 -33.68 3.38
N GLU A 807 -10.95 -33.42 4.13
CA GLU A 807 -9.75 -32.73 3.62
C GLU A 807 -9.05 -33.52 2.50
N VAL A 808 -8.94 -34.85 2.64
CA VAL A 808 -8.35 -35.70 1.60
C VAL A 808 -9.17 -35.64 0.32
N ILE A 809 -10.50 -35.68 0.46
CA ILE A 809 -11.41 -35.63 -0.69
C ILE A 809 -11.33 -34.27 -1.39
N GLU A 810 -11.27 -33.17 -0.64
CA GLU A 810 -11.11 -31.81 -1.18
C GLU A 810 -9.80 -31.62 -1.95
N ARG A 811 -8.72 -32.25 -1.50
CA ARG A 811 -7.40 -32.15 -2.16
C ARG A 811 -7.30 -32.99 -3.44
N GLU A 812 -7.98 -34.12 -3.48
CA GLU A 812 -7.85 -35.11 -4.56
C GLU A 812 -8.89 -34.96 -5.67
N LEU A 813 -10.03 -34.30 -5.41
CA LEU A 813 -11.06 -34.10 -6.42
C LEU A 813 -10.94 -32.71 -7.05
N PRO A 814 -11.14 -32.58 -8.38
CA PRO A 814 -11.11 -31.30 -9.08
C PRO A 814 -12.43 -30.53 -8.90
N VAL A 815 -12.85 -30.31 -7.65
CA VAL A 815 -14.06 -29.56 -7.27
C VAL A 815 -13.76 -28.65 -6.08
N ASP A 816 -14.52 -27.56 -5.95
CA ASP A 816 -14.40 -26.64 -4.82
C ASP A 816 -14.79 -27.29 -3.48
N SER A 817 -14.14 -26.81 -2.42
CA SER A 817 -14.27 -27.34 -1.06
C SER A 817 -15.70 -27.19 -0.51
N TYR A 818 -16.38 -26.11 -0.87
CA TYR A 818 -17.79 -25.87 -0.55
C TYR A 818 -18.70 -27.04 -0.96
N ARG A 819 -18.63 -27.49 -2.23
CA ARG A 819 -19.48 -28.59 -2.72
C ARG A 819 -19.25 -29.89 -1.97
N VAL A 820 -18.00 -30.21 -1.66
CA VAL A 820 -17.66 -31.41 -0.87
C VAL A 820 -18.29 -31.33 0.52
N ARG A 821 -18.07 -30.23 1.26
CA ARG A 821 -18.59 -30.09 2.63
C ARG A 821 -20.11 -30.04 2.69
N ARG A 822 -20.78 -29.45 1.70
CA ARG A 822 -22.25 -29.42 1.60
C ARG A 822 -22.87 -30.80 1.53
N LEU A 823 -22.22 -31.76 0.86
CA LEU A 823 -22.68 -33.15 0.81
C LEU A 823 -22.58 -33.82 2.18
N PHE A 824 -21.45 -33.66 2.87
CA PHE A 824 -21.28 -34.16 4.23
C PHE A 824 -22.30 -33.54 5.19
N GLU A 825 -22.47 -32.23 5.16
CA GLU A 825 -23.48 -31.52 5.94
C GLU A 825 -24.88 -32.07 5.70
N HIS A 826 -25.23 -32.31 4.42
CA HIS A 826 -26.53 -32.84 4.07
C HIS A 826 -26.76 -34.24 4.66
N TRP A 827 -25.82 -35.16 4.46
CA TRP A 827 -25.94 -36.55 4.91
C TRP A 827 -25.91 -36.69 6.43
N LEU A 828 -25.13 -35.87 7.13
CA LEU A 828 -25.15 -35.77 8.60
C LEU A 828 -26.50 -35.24 9.07
N GLY A 829 -27.00 -34.17 8.45
CA GLY A 829 -28.29 -33.56 8.83
C GLY A 829 -29.49 -34.48 8.63
N GLU A 830 -29.52 -35.30 7.58
CA GLU A 830 -30.57 -36.31 7.40
C GLU A 830 -30.30 -37.60 8.20
N GLY A 831 -29.08 -37.80 8.69
CA GLY A 831 -28.66 -38.97 9.47
C GLY A 831 -28.41 -40.23 8.65
N SER A 832 -28.00 -40.09 7.39
CA SER A 832 -27.54 -41.21 6.53
C SER A 832 -26.09 -41.56 6.81
N LEU A 833 -25.35 -40.60 7.36
CA LEU A 833 -23.94 -40.67 7.68
C LEU A 833 -23.76 -40.25 9.14
N GLU A 834 -22.85 -40.89 9.86
CA GLU A 834 -22.49 -40.52 11.23
C GLU A 834 -20.97 -40.53 11.39
N MET A 835 -20.48 -39.68 12.30
CA MET A 835 -19.06 -39.56 12.59
C MET A 835 -18.60 -40.80 13.37
N GLN A 836 -17.43 -41.34 13.01
CA GLN A 836 -16.85 -42.48 13.69
C GLN A 836 -16.05 -41.98 14.90
N ASP A 837 -16.42 -42.40 16.10
CA ASP A 837 -15.68 -42.03 17.31
C ASP A 837 -14.25 -42.54 17.27
N GLN A 838 -13.29 -41.67 17.60
CA GLN A 838 -11.85 -41.99 17.68
C GLN A 838 -11.49 -42.91 18.87
N SER A 839 -12.46 -43.44 19.61
CA SER A 839 -12.28 -44.28 20.80
C SER A 839 -12.13 -45.78 20.50
N GLY A 840 -11.78 -46.16 19.26
CA GLY A 840 -11.79 -47.54 18.79
C GLY A 840 -10.55 -48.02 18.02
N VAL A 841 -9.42 -47.31 18.09
CA VAL A 841 -8.14 -47.82 17.57
C VAL A 841 -7.12 -47.80 18.71
N ALA A 842 -7.17 -48.85 19.53
CA ALA A 842 -6.09 -49.25 20.42
C ALA A 842 -5.20 -50.27 19.70
#